data_AF-A0A5N5GUF0-F1
#
_entry.id   AF-A0A5N5GUF0-F1
#
_cell.length_a   1.000
_cell.length_b   1.000
_cell.length_c   1.000
_cell.angle_alpha   90.00
_cell.angle_beta   90.00
_cell.angle_gamma   90.00
#
_symmetry.space_group_name_H-M   'P 1'
#
loop_
_entity.id
_entity.type
_entity.pdbx_description
1 polymer ?
#
loop_
_entity_poly.entity_id
_entity_poly.type
_entity_poly.pdbx_seq_one_letter_code
_entity_poly.pdbx_strand_id
1 'polypeptide(L)'
;MASKNTSHPILFIFLVSCNFLCSSAQTWIRAGYWYTGSDFPLPEVNSALFAHLICAFANVNSSTYQLSIPSAHEQNFSSFTDIVKRKNPSITTLLSIWDGKAAERQLILGQRANFSVLSKMLELPSNRKSFVESSIDVARRYGFQGIDLHWPWLNTASDMINMEKLLDEWRAAVTSEARNSDLPRLILTMAVRYIPTFESLIYPVESMKRNLDWAHVAAYDYHLPLKENVTGAHAALYDPASYVNTDYGIKQWLNYSFPVSKLVLGMPYHGYAWTVANPKDNNGIRAPASGFAVTKDGSMSYKFIKWYTRIYGGVIAYNDTYVVNYCTVGSTWINFDDVEAIRAKIAYVKAKKLLGTNVFQVSNDDENWALSRAAQEEGNDHKKKSRLMLVIVLSVTSVVILIAFVVCFWQRELLKTRDLHLKFLFLLVSGMIVLGRSRSTSTSAVDRDAPNLKVYRFSSLKAATNNFSSENKLGEGGFGPGQLRRGQEIAVKRLLKTSTQGLQEFENEVKLTARLQHVNLVPVLGFCTEKEEKMLIYEYMPNKSLNFYLFDPTRRYFMDWGKHVHIIEGVTQGLLYRQEYSNFTIIHRDLKASNILLDDEMNAKIPDFGVAKLIRKDELQGNTRRIVGTYGYVPPEYIQKGIYSMKYDVYSFKVLLLQMISGRKSTLALLCVQENADDRPTMLEVYSMLKSDTQAVPTSTKAACSVKNYDNVDNICTPQPVSCSLNNAQISELQPR
;
A
#
# COMPACT_ATOMS: atom_id res chain seq x y z
N MET A 1 73.44 -22.70 28.41
CA MET A 1 72.08 -23.14 28.80
C MET A 1 71.11 -22.08 28.29
N ALA A 2 70.56 -22.23 27.08
CA ALA A 2 69.27 -22.89 26.80
C ALA A 2 68.12 -22.11 27.47
N SER A 3 67.63 -21.03 26.85
CA SER A 3 66.54 -21.01 25.86
C SER A 3 65.23 -21.61 26.38
N LYS A 4 64.25 -20.73 26.63
CA LYS A 4 62.86 -20.87 26.16
C LYS A 4 62.11 -19.54 26.35
N ASN A 5 62.32 -18.64 25.39
CA ASN A 5 61.32 -17.64 25.04
C ASN A 5 60.21 -18.37 24.28
N THR A 6 59.11 -18.71 24.94
CA THR A 6 57.88 -19.14 24.26
C THR A 6 57.09 -17.90 23.87
N SER A 7 57.42 -17.41 22.68
CA SER A 7 56.65 -16.45 21.90
C SER A 7 55.23 -16.98 21.62
N HIS A 8 54.26 -16.08 21.75
CA HIS A 8 52.82 -16.29 21.57
C HIS A 8 52.45 -16.84 20.18
N PRO A 9 51.98 -18.10 20.05
CA PRO A 9 51.40 -18.61 18.81
C PRO A 9 49.91 -18.25 18.68
N ILE A 10 49.27 -17.84 19.78
CA ILE A 10 47.81 -17.69 19.85
C ILE A 10 47.33 -16.35 19.29
N LEU A 11 48.16 -15.30 19.34
CA LEU A 11 47.79 -13.97 18.85
C LEU A 11 47.94 -13.84 17.32
N PHE A 12 48.85 -14.60 16.71
CA PHE A 12 49.07 -14.57 15.26
C PHE A 12 48.01 -15.35 14.47
N ILE A 13 47.45 -16.40 15.07
CA ILE A 13 46.36 -17.18 14.45
C ILE A 13 45.07 -16.34 14.37
N PHE A 14 44.80 -15.48 15.36
CA PHE A 14 43.62 -14.61 15.36
C PHE A 14 43.66 -13.50 14.30
N LEU A 15 44.84 -12.93 14.02
CA LEU A 15 45.01 -11.87 13.02
C LEU A 15 45.03 -12.40 11.58
N VAL A 16 45.49 -13.63 11.35
CA VAL A 16 45.48 -14.23 10.00
C VAL A 16 44.09 -14.78 9.64
N SER A 17 43.28 -15.21 10.60
CA SER A 17 41.89 -15.63 10.35
C SER A 17 40.91 -14.49 10.01
N CYS A 18 41.24 -13.23 10.32
CA CYS A 18 40.41 -12.09 9.95
C CYS A 18 40.66 -11.56 8.53
N ASN A 19 41.79 -11.89 7.91
CA ASN A 19 42.13 -11.42 6.56
C ASN A 19 41.86 -12.44 5.44
N PHE A 20 41.47 -13.68 5.76
CA PHE A 20 41.19 -14.73 4.75
C PHE A 20 39.70 -15.08 4.57
N LEU A 21 38.78 -14.29 5.11
CA LEU A 21 37.34 -14.40 4.85
C LEU A 21 36.72 -13.05 4.47
N CYS A 22 37.41 -12.31 3.59
CA CYS A 22 36.75 -11.34 2.72
C CYS A 22 36.80 -11.86 1.28
N SER A 23 36.34 -13.09 1.07
CA SER A 23 35.74 -13.43 -0.22
C SER A 23 34.60 -12.44 -0.38
N SER A 24 34.68 -11.54 -1.37
CA SER A 24 33.60 -10.62 -1.72
C SER A 24 32.36 -11.45 -2.02
N ALA A 25 31.54 -11.71 -0.99
CA ALA A 25 30.26 -12.35 -1.16
C ALA A 25 29.48 -11.44 -2.12
N GLN A 26 29.17 -11.97 -3.30
CA GLN A 26 28.40 -11.24 -4.31
C GLN A 26 27.17 -10.64 -3.62
N THR A 27 27.10 -9.32 -3.56
CA THR A 27 26.08 -8.62 -2.77
C THR A 27 24.72 -8.91 -3.39
N TRP A 28 23.89 -9.64 -2.66
CA TRP A 28 22.53 -9.97 -3.04
C TRP A 28 21.75 -8.71 -3.48
N ILE A 29 21.24 -8.71 -4.72
CA ILE A 29 20.57 -7.55 -5.29
C ILE A 29 19.15 -7.44 -4.71
N ARG A 30 18.87 -6.29 -4.11
CA ARG A 30 17.52 -5.84 -3.74
C ARG A 30 17.29 -4.50 -4.42
N ALA A 31 16.78 -4.57 -5.64
CA ALA A 31 16.47 -3.42 -6.47
C ALA A 31 14.99 -3.05 -6.36
N GLY A 32 14.66 -1.79 -6.59
CA GLY A 32 13.28 -1.34 -6.63
C GLY A 32 13.12 -0.08 -7.48
N TYR A 33 12.07 -0.05 -8.30
CA TYR A 33 11.71 1.11 -9.10
C TYR A 33 10.96 2.13 -8.26
N TRP A 34 11.37 3.39 -8.37
CA TRP A 34 10.58 4.56 -7.97
C TRP A 34 10.29 5.40 -9.20
N TYR A 35 9.00 5.50 -9.54
CA TYR A 35 8.54 6.27 -10.69
C TYR A 35 8.25 7.73 -10.32
N THR A 36 8.81 8.66 -11.08
CA THR A 36 8.71 10.11 -10.84
C THR A 36 7.32 10.66 -11.08
N GLY A 37 6.49 9.97 -11.88
CA GLY A 37 5.08 10.28 -12.05
C GLY A 37 4.16 9.59 -11.05
N SER A 38 4.71 8.91 -10.02
CA SER A 38 3.90 8.41 -8.92
C SER A 38 3.64 9.52 -7.89
N ASP A 39 2.44 9.55 -7.30
CA ASP A 39 2.09 10.51 -6.24
C ASP A 39 2.79 10.23 -4.90
N PHE A 40 3.82 9.37 -4.89
CA PHE A 40 4.52 8.95 -3.67
C PHE A 40 5.81 9.78 -3.45
N PRO A 41 5.89 10.58 -2.37
CA PRO A 41 7.01 11.48 -2.15
C PRO A 41 8.33 10.72 -1.97
N LEU A 42 9.34 11.10 -2.74
CA LEU A 42 10.68 10.49 -2.68
C LEU A 42 11.28 10.43 -1.25
N PRO A 43 11.18 11.48 -0.40
CA PRO A 43 11.70 11.42 0.97
C PRO A 43 11.04 10.35 1.86
N GLU A 44 9.89 9.80 1.45
CA GLU A 44 9.19 8.76 2.20
C GLU A 44 9.72 7.36 1.89
N VAL A 45 10.43 7.18 0.77
CA VAL A 45 11.01 5.89 0.39
C VAL A 45 11.92 5.37 1.50
N ASN A 46 11.70 4.13 1.93
CA ASN A 46 12.53 3.46 2.91
C ASN A 46 13.71 2.77 2.23
N SER A 47 14.71 3.58 1.84
CA SER A 47 15.89 3.10 1.10
C SER A 47 16.76 2.09 1.87
N ALA A 48 16.59 1.95 3.18
CA ALA A 48 17.31 0.94 3.98
C ALA A 48 16.90 -0.51 3.65
N LEU A 49 15.72 -0.72 3.04
CA LEU A 49 15.24 -2.04 2.62
C LEU A 49 15.88 -2.52 1.31
N PHE A 50 16.53 -1.62 0.58
CA PHE A 50 17.06 -1.86 -0.76
C PHE A 50 18.58 -1.68 -0.81
N ALA A 51 19.23 -2.42 -1.71
CA ALA A 51 20.64 -2.21 -2.05
C ALA A 51 20.78 -1.31 -3.29
N HIS A 52 19.78 -1.35 -4.17
CA HIS A 52 19.73 -0.54 -5.39
C HIS A 52 18.36 0.13 -5.50
N LEU A 53 18.30 1.39 -5.90
CA LEU A 53 17.04 2.05 -6.27
C LEU A 53 17.15 2.61 -7.67
N ILE A 54 16.10 2.42 -8.46
CA ILE A 54 16.05 2.78 -9.87
C ILE A 54 15.05 3.93 -10.04
N CYS A 55 15.53 5.09 -10.46
CA CYS A 55 14.71 6.28 -10.72
C CYS A 55 14.17 6.21 -12.15
N ALA A 56 12.85 6.12 -12.28
CA ALA A 56 12.14 5.88 -13.54
C ALA A 56 11.20 7.05 -13.88
N PHE A 57 11.06 7.51 -15.13
CA PHE A 57 11.85 7.18 -16.32
C PHE A 57 12.36 8.47 -16.97
N ALA A 58 13.60 8.43 -17.46
CA ALA A 58 14.07 9.40 -18.45
C ALA A 58 13.56 8.99 -19.83
N ASN A 59 13.30 10.00 -20.66
CA ASN A 59 12.76 9.84 -21.99
C ASN A 59 13.86 9.83 -23.05
N VAL A 60 13.55 9.36 -24.26
CA VAL A 60 14.42 9.48 -25.44
C VAL A 60 13.80 10.48 -26.40
N ASN A 61 14.54 11.54 -26.74
CA ASN A 61 14.08 12.52 -27.72
C ASN A 61 13.95 11.87 -29.11
N SER A 62 12.78 11.96 -29.74
CA SER A 62 12.49 11.29 -31.01
C SER A 62 13.29 11.79 -32.20
N SER A 63 13.91 12.97 -32.11
CA SER A 63 14.64 13.61 -33.20
C SER A 63 16.15 13.50 -33.02
N THR A 64 16.65 13.66 -31.79
CA THR A 64 18.09 13.64 -31.51
C THR A 64 18.57 12.30 -30.95
N TYR A 65 17.64 11.45 -30.48
CA TYR A 65 17.91 10.21 -29.75
C TYR A 65 18.73 10.38 -28.47
N GLN A 66 18.83 11.62 -27.97
CA GLN A 66 19.44 11.91 -26.69
C GLN A 66 18.45 11.69 -25.56
N LEU A 67 18.95 11.36 -24.37
CA LEU A 67 18.12 11.32 -23.17
C LEU A 67 17.60 12.72 -22.82
N SER A 68 16.33 12.79 -22.45
CA SER A 68 15.69 13.98 -21.93
C SER A 68 14.95 13.67 -20.63
N ILE A 69 15.05 14.57 -19.66
CA ILE A 69 14.27 14.50 -18.43
C ILE A 69 13.14 15.52 -18.55
N PRO A 70 11.87 15.13 -18.40
CA PRO A 70 10.76 16.07 -18.41
C PRO A 70 10.95 17.14 -17.33
N SER A 71 10.78 18.42 -17.68
CA SER A 71 10.98 19.55 -16.76
C SER A 71 10.15 19.43 -15.48
N ALA A 72 8.93 18.90 -15.57
CA ALA A 72 8.06 18.62 -14.43
C ALA A 72 8.65 17.64 -13.40
N HIS A 73 9.63 16.83 -13.79
CA HIS A 73 10.26 15.81 -12.94
C HIS A 73 11.75 16.07 -12.68
N GLU A 74 12.34 17.09 -13.28
CA GLU A 74 13.77 17.36 -13.20
C GLU A 74 14.30 17.44 -11.76
N GLN A 75 13.55 18.12 -10.89
CA GLN A 75 13.90 18.23 -9.46
C GLN A 75 13.93 16.87 -8.74
N ASN A 76 13.07 15.93 -9.14
CA ASN A 76 13.06 14.60 -8.56
C ASN A 76 14.29 13.81 -8.99
N PHE A 77 14.74 13.93 -10.24
CA PHE A 77 15.96 13.28 -10.72
C PHE A 77 17.22 13.89 -10.09
N SER A 78 17.31 15.22 -9.99
CA SER A 78 18.48 15.92 -9.40
C SER A 78 18.67 15.62 -7.92
N SER A 79 17.58 15.53 -7.17
CA SER A 79 17.66 15.25 -5.74
C SER A 79 17.55 13.75 -5.38
N PHE A 80 17.35 12.86 -6.37
CA PHE A 80 17.08 11.44 -6.15
C PHE A 80 18.13 10.78 -5.28
N THR A 81 19.37 10.79 -5.77
CA THR A 81 20.51 10.11 -5.16
C THR A 81 20.78 10.62 -3.75
N ASP A 82 20.76 11.94 -3.57
CA ASP A 82 21.03 12.56 -2.28
C ASP A 82 19.97 12.22 -1.24
N ILE A 83 18.69 12.27 -1.61
CA ILE A 83 17.59 11.98 -0.69
C ILE A 83 17.62 10.52 -0.23
N VAL A 84 17.81 9.56 -1.15
CA VAL A 84 17.82 8.14 -0.77
C VAL A 84 19.07 7.77 0.02
N LYS A 85 20.21 8.41 -0.25
CA LYS A 85 21.46 8.21 0.50
C LYS A 85 21.43 8.75 1.92
N ARG A 86 20.61 9.77 2.22
CA ARG A 86 20.43 10.25 3.62
C ARG A 86 19.96 9.15 4.57
N LYS A 87 19.11 8.22 4.09
CA LYS A 87 18.62 7.09 4.88
C LYS A 87 19.47 5.82 4.73
N ASN A 88 20.09 5.63 3.56
CA ASN A 88 20.99 4.50 3.31
C ASN A 88 22.23 4.98 2.53
N PRO A 89 23.32 5.38 3.21
CA PRO A 89 24.51 5.90 2.55
C PRO A 89 25.19 4.92 1.59
N SER A 90 24.96 3.61 1.77
CA SER A 90 25.53 2.54 0.94
C SER A 90 24.71 2.22 -0.31
N ILE A 91 23.57 2.89 -0.52
CA ILE A 91 22.68 2.57 -1.63
C ILE A 91 23.26 3.01 -2.97
N THR A 92 23.10 2.16 -3.98
CA THR A 92 23.44 2.45 -5.36
C THR A 92 22.19 2.92 -6.10
N THR A 93 22.27 4.03 -6.84
CA THR A 93 21.15 4.55 -7.63
C THR A 93 21.37 4.36 -9.13
N LEU A 94 20.31 3.99 -9.85
CA LEU A 94 20.32 3.83 -11.29
C LEU A 94 19.29 4.75 -11.95
N LEU A 95 19.62 5.26 -13.13
CA LEU A 95 18.71 5.97 -14.01
C LEU A 95 18.02 4.99 -14.95
N SER A 96 16.70 4.89 -14.93
CA SER A 96 15.97 4.07 -15.90
C SER A 96 15.45 4.88 -17.08
N ILE A 97 15.55 4.29 -18.26
CA ILE A 97 15.19 4.91 -19.54
C ILE A 97 13.99 4.18 -20.14
N TRP A 98 13.02 4.95 -20.60
CA TRP A 98 11.85 4.48 -21.34
C TRP A 98 11.40 5.53 -22.38
N ASP A 99 10.57 5.17 -23.36
CA ASP A 99 10.14 6.06 -24.46
C ASP A 99 9.26 7.24 -23.97
N GLY A 100 8.54 7.09 -22.86
CA GLY A 100 7.97 8.25 -22.15
C GLY A 100 6.76 8.93 -22.78
N LYS A 101 6.11 8.38 -23.81
CA LYS A 101 4.77 8.84 -24.22
C LYS A 101 3.69 8.40 -23.23
N ALA A 102 3.37 9.29 -22.29
CA ALA A 102 2.32 9.16 -21.27
C ALA A 102 0.86 9.19 -21.80
N ALA A 103 0.64 9.12 -23.13
CA ALA A 103 -0.71 9.07 -23.69
C ALA A 103 -1.38 7.68 -23.58
N GLU A 104 -0.63 6.63 -23.28
CA GLU A 104 -1.22 5.30 -23.08
C GLU A 104 -0.63 4.61 -21.84
N ARG A 105 -1.15 5.01 -20.67
CA ARG A 105 -1.27 4.05 -19.55
C ARG A 105 -2.01 2.75 -19.96
N GLN A 106 -2.67 2.75 -21.13
CA GLN A 106 -3.33 1.60 -21.74
C GLN A 106 -2.39 0.55 -22.34
N LEU A 107 -1.08 0.79 -22.50
CA LEU A 107 -0.25 -0.05 -23.39
C LEU A 107 1.06 -0.62 -22.81
N ILE A 108 1.10 -0.93 -21.51
CA ILE A 108 2.10 -1.89 -20.97
C ILE A 108 1.68 -3.35 -21.33
N LEU A 109 0.47 -3.52 -21.86
CA LEU A 109 -0.30 -4.76 -21.76
C LEU A 109 -0.88 -5.20 -23.11
N GLY A 110 -0.02 -5.33 -24.12
CA GLY A 110 -0.21 -6.24 -25.26
C GLY A 110 -1.10 -5.80 -26.42
N GLN A 111 -0.91 -4.58 -26.91
CA GLN A 111 -0.80 -4.34 -28.34
C GLN A 111 0.46 -3.51 -28.60
N ARG A 112 0.93 -3.45 -29.86
CA ARG A 112 2.19 -2.81 -30.26
C ARG A 112 2.18 -1.34 -29.85
N ALA A 113 2.76 -1.00 -28.70
CA ALA A 113 3.09 0.39 -28.43
C ALA A 113 4.02 0.84 -29.57
N ASN A 114 3.79 2.06 -30.03
CA ASN A 114 4.53 2.64 -31.14
C ASN A 114 5.94 3.04 -30.66
N PHE A 115 6.75 2.05 -30.24
CA PHE A 115 8.17 2.12 -29.83
C PHE A 115 9.08 2.54 -30.99
N SER A 116 8.54 3.24 -31.98
CA SER A 116 9.23 3.77 -33.12
C SER A 116 10.46 4.57 -32.71
N VAL A 117 10.47 5.24 -31.55
CA VAL A 117 11.64 6.02 -31.12
C VAL A 117 12.80 5.11 -30.73
N LEU A 118 12.57 4.12 -29.85
CA LEU A 118 13.64 3.21 -29.44
C LEU A 118 14.08 2.28 -30.59
N SER A 119 13.15 1.82 -31.43
CA SER A 119 13.49 1.06 -32.65
C SER A 119 14.31 1.91 -33.64
N LYS A 120 13.90 3.16 -33.94
CA LYS A 120 14.69 4.06 -34.79
C LYS A 120 16.02 4.48 -34.17
N MET A 121 16.10 4.54 -32.84
CA MET A 121 17.35 4.75 -32.13
C MET A 121 18.33 3.60 -32.40
N LEU A 122 17.84 2.36 -32.43
CA LEU A 122 18.65 1.17 -32.71
C LEU A 122 19.11 1.07 -34.18
N GLU A 123 18.31 1.54 -35.14
CA GLU A 123 18.53 1.34 -36.58
C GLU A 123 19.90 1.85 -37.08
N LEU A 124 20.28 3.08 -36.73
CA LEU A 124 21.50 3.72 -37.24
C LEU A 124 22.60 3.81 -36.16
N PRO A 125 23.88 3.53 -36.51
CA PRO A 125 25.00 3.69 -35.58
C PRO A 125 25.13 5.10 -34.99
N SER A 126 24.81 6.15 -35.76
CA SER A 126 24.80 7.53 -35.27
C SER A 126 23.77 7.77 -34.17
N ASN A 127 22.59 7.13 -34.28
CA ASN A 127 21.51 7.28 -33.32
C ASN A 127 21.86 6.55 -32.02
N ARG A 128 22.38 5.32 -32.12
CA ARG A 128 22.89 4.56 -30.97
C ARG A 128 24.01 5.30 -30.26
N LYS A 129 24.94 5.89 -31.00
CA LYS A 129 26.02 6.72 -30.45
C LYS A 129 25.47 7.90 -29.65
N SER A 130 24.54 8.66 -30.23
CA SER A 130 23.87 9.80 -29.56
C SER A 130 23.17 9.38 -28.26
N PHE A 131 22.45 8.26 -28.30
CA PHE A 131 21.81 7.66 -27.13
C PHE A 131 22.83 7.25 -26.05
N VAL A 132 23.86 6.52 -26.44
CA VAL A 132 24.90 6.02 -25.52
C VAL A 132 25.61 7.18 -24.83
N GLU A 133 26.11 8.16 -25.59
CA GLU A 133 26.85 9.31 -25.05
C GLU A 133 25.95 10.13 -24.11
N SER A 134 24.74 10.49 -24.55
CA SER A 134 23.81 11.24 -23.70
C SER A 134 23.37 10.47 -22.44
N SER A 135 23.25 9.13 -22.51
CA SER A 135 22.86 8.32 -21.36
C SER A 135 23.90 8.38 -20.24
N ILE A 136 25.19 8.35 -20.62
CA ILE A 136 26.32 8.45 -19.71
C ILE A 136 26.38 9.85 -19.12
N ASP A 137 26.28 10.88 -19.97
CA ASP A 137 26.32 12.28 -19.55
C ASP A 137 25.20 12.61 -18.56
N VAL A 138 23.97 12.19 -18.84
CA VAL A 138 22.82 12.40 -17.95
C VAL A 138 22.98 11.62 -16.65
N ALA A 139 23.38 10.35 -16.70
CA ALA A 139 23.60 9.57 -15.49
C ALA A 139 24.64 10.23 -14.56
N ARG A 140 25.76 10.70 -15.12
CA ARG A 140 26.79 11.42 -14.35
C ARG A 140 26.30 12.77 -13.84
N ARG A 141 25.63 13.56 -14.68
CA ARG A 141 25.09 14.89 -14.32
C ARG A 141 24.16 14.83 -13.12
N TYR A 142 23.30 13.82 -13.06
CA TYR A 142 22.34 13.63 -11.97
C TYR A 142 22.87 12.68 -10.86
N GLY A 143 24.16 12.34 -10.88
CA GLY A 143 24.83 11.60 -9.80
C GLY A 143 24.42 10.13 -9.66
N PHE A 144 23.90 9.51 -10.71
CA PHE A 144 23.58 8.07 -10.72
C PHE A 144 24.84 7.21 -10.87
N GLN A 145 24.81 6.00 -10.31
CA GLN A 145 25.90 5.02 -10.39
C GLN A 145 25.65 3.93 -11.45
N GLY A 146 24.51 3.97 -12.12
CA GLY A 146 24.23 3.08 -13.23
C GLY A 146 23.04 3.53 -14.08
N ILE A 147 22.83 2.78 -15.15
CA ILE A 147 21.79 3.02 -16.14
C ILE A 147 21.02 1.72 -16.36
N ASP A 148 19.72 1.87 -16.46
CA ASP A 148 18.76 0.80 -16.68
C ASP A 148 17.96 1.08 -17.97
N LEU A 149 17.84 0.08 -18.83
CA LEU A 149 16.98 0.16 -20.01
C LEU A 149 15.69 -0.61 -19.76
N HIS A 150 14.56 0.10 -19.66
CA HIS A 150 13.25 -0.51 -19.44
C HIS A 150 12.53 -0.71 -20.78
N TRP A 151 12.90 -1.77 -21.51
CA TRP A 151 12.26 -2.13 -22.78
C TRP A 151 12.11 -3.64 -22.95
N PRO A 152 11.24 -4.29 -22.16
CA PRO A 152 11.09 -5.74 -22.23
C PRO A 152 10.36 -6.21 -23.50
N TRP A 153 9.73 -5.33 -24.30
CA TRP A 153 9.01 -5.72 -25.51
C TRP A 153 9.70 -5.28 -26.81
N LEU A 154 10.86 -5.87 -27.11
CA LEU A 154 11.47 -5.83 -28.44
C LEU A 154 10.59 -6.60 -29.43
N ASN A 155 10.24 -5.98 -30.56
CA ASN A 155 9.13 -6.44 -31.41
C ASN A 155 9.54 -6.91 -32.80
N THR A 156 10.77 -6.65 -33.24
CA THR A 156 11.26 -7.10 -34.54
C THR A 156 12.59 -7.84 -34.43
N ALA A 157 12.87 -8.73 -35.38
CA ALA A 157 14.17 -9.40 -35.47
C ALA A 157 15.31 -8.38 -35.69
N SER A 158 15.03 -7.28 -36.40
CA SER A 158 15.97 -6.17 -36.59
C SER A 158 16.31 -5.48 -35.27
N ASP A 159 15.31 -5.23 -34.41
CA ASP A 159 15.54 -4.68 -33.07
C ASP A 159 16.45 -5.58 -32.25
N MET A 160 16.26 -6.91 -32.30
CA MET A 160 17.10 -7.87 -31.56
C MET A 160 18.56 -7.81 -32.02
N ILE A 161 18.81 -7.78 -33.34
CA ILE A 161 20.17 -7.68 -33.91
C ILE A 161 20.81 -6.33 -33.58
N ASN A 162 20.05 -5.25 -33.66
CA ASN A 162 20.60 -3.92 -33.38
C ASN A 162 20.75 -3.66 -31.88
N MET A 163 19.98 -4.34 -31.03
CA MET A 163 20.16 -4.35 -29.57
C MET A 163 21.49 -5.00 -29.20
N GLU A 164 21.90 -6.07 -29.88
CA GLU A 164 23.25 -6.64 -29.69
C GLU A 164 24.35 -5.59 -29.90
N LYS A 165 24.26 -4.85 -31.01
CA LYS A 165 25.20 -3.76 -31.33
C LYS A 165 25.16 -2.65 -30.28
N LEU A 166 23.96 -2.23 -29.87
CA LEU A 166 23.80 -1.21 -28.82
C LEU A 166 24.50 -1.64 -27.54
N LEU A 167 24.30 -2.88 -27.08
CA LEU A 167 24.87 -3.36 -25.83
C LEU A 167 26.40 -3.42 -25.87
N ASP A 168 26.98 -3.88 -26.98
CA ASP A 168 28.44 -3.89 -27.17
C ASP A 168 29.01 -2.46 -27.19
N GLU A 169 28.38 -1.55 -27.95
CA GLU A 169 28.76 -0.12 -28.03
C GLU A 169 28.63 0.58 -26.67
N TRP A 170 27.54 0.33 -25.95
CA TRP A 170 27.23 0.96 -24.67
C TRP A 170 28.21 0.53 -23.58
N ARG A 171 28.53 -0.77 -23.51
CA ARG A 171 29.51 -1.29 -22.56
C ARG A 171 30.92 -0.76 -22.87
N ALA A 172 31.29 -0.68 -24.15
CA ALA A 172 32.57 -0.11 -24.55
C ALA A 172 32.67 1.37 -24.13
N ALA A 173 31.63 2.17 -24.40
CA ALA A 173 31.58 3.58 -24.05
C ALA A 173 31.65 3.82 -22.53
N VAL A 174 30.87 3.08 -21.74
CA VAL A 174 30.90 3.16 -20.26
C VAL A 174 32.25 2.75 -19.68
N THR A 175 32.92 1.77 -20.30
CA THR A 175 34.27 1.35 -19.88
C THR A 175 35.32 2.39 -20.25
N SER A 176 35.18 3.02 -21.41
CA SER A 176 36.05 4.11 -21.87
C SER A 176 35.90 5.35 -20.97
N GLU A 177 34.67 5.76 -20.68
CA GLU A 177 34.39 6.91 -19.79
C GLU A 177 35.02 6.70 -18.41
N ALA A 178 34.82 5.53 -17.79
CA ALA A 178 35.38 5.21 -16.48
C ALA A 178 36.92 5.27 -16.45
N ARG A 179 37.57 4.85 -17.54
CA ARG A 179 39.04 4.93 -17.67
C ARG A 179 39.52 6.37 -17.84
N ASN A 180 38.72 7.23 -18.47
CA ASN A 180 39.09 8.62 -18.76
C ASN A 180 38.75 9.58 -17.62
N SER A 181 37.78 9.25 -16.77
CA SER A 181 37.29 10.11 -15.68
C SER A 181 37.77 9.69 -14.28
N ASP A 182 38.46 8.55 -14.15
CA ASP A 182 38.80 7.89 -12.88
C ASP A 182 37.58 7.60 -11.98
N LEU A 183 36.36 7.69 -12.53
CA LEU A 183 35.13 7.36 -11.81
C LEU A 183 34.83 5.86 -11.90
N PRO A 184 34.14 5.28 -10.90
CA PRO A 184 33.65 3.92 -10.98
C PRO A 184 32.77 3.73 -12.22
N ARG A 185 33.02 2.65 -12.97
CA ARG A 185 32.26 2.29 -14.17
C ARG A 185 30.77 2.18 -13.86
N LEU A 186 29.93 2.83 -14.67
CA LEU A 186 28.48 2.75 -14.53
C LEU A 186 28.00 1.30 -14.67
N ILE A 187 27.07 0.93 -13.78
CA ILE A 187 26.35 -0.33 -13.86
C ILE A 187 25.38 -0.26 -15.04
N LEU A 188 25.31 -1.30 -15.87
CA LEU A 188 24.33 -1.41 -16.95
C LEU A 188 23.37 -2.57 -16.68
N THR A 189 22.08 -2.27 -16.71
CA THR A 189 21.01 -3.24 -16.44
C THR A 189 19.89 -3.10 -17.46
N MET A 190 19.08 -4.14 -17.60
CA MET A 190 17.97 -4.13 -18.54
C MET A 190 16.77 -4.91 -17.98
N ALA A 191 15.58 -4.35 -18.14
CA ALA A 191 14.32 -5.06 -17.94
C ALA A 191 14.04 -5.97 -19.14
N VAL A 192 13.78 -7.24 -18.89
CA VAL A 192 13.54 -8.24 -19.94
C VAL A 192 12.23 -8.98 -19.72
N ARG A 193 11.65 -9.54 -20.79
CA ARG A 193 10.49 -10.45 -20.68
C ARG A 193 10.79 -11.63 -19.76
N TYR A 194 9.73 -12.22 -19.23
CA TYR A 194 9.82 -13.43 -18.42
C TYR A 194 10.50 -14.61 -19.13
N ILE A 195 10.46 -14.62 -20.46
CA ILE A 195 11.02 -15.65 -21.34
C ILE A 195 11.99 -15.00 -22.36
N PRO A 196 13.12 -15.64 -22.71
CA PRO A 196 14.08 -15.10 -23.68
C PRO A 196 13.61 -15.19 -25.14
N THR A 197 12.53 -15.93 -25.40
CA THR A 197 11.96 -16.13 -26.73
C THR A 197 10.48 -15.81 -26.76
N PHE A 198 10.03 -15.09 -27.78
CA PHE A 198 8.62 -14.82 -27.99
C PHE A 198 8.32 -14.88 -29.49
N GLU A 199 7.42 -15.80 -29.87
CA GLU A 199 7.19 -16.16 -31.27
C GLU A 199 8.51 -16.54 -31.96
N SER A 200 8.92 -15.82 -33.02
CA SER A 200 10.19 -16.00 -33.73
C SER A 200 11.33 -15.11 -33.23
N LEU A 201 11.10 -14.30 -32.19
CA LEU A 201 12.07 -13.34 -31.66
C LEU A 201 12.88 -13.95 -30.52
N ILE A 202 14.19 -13.75 -30.54
CA ILE A 202 15.13 -14.25 -29.53
C ILE A 202 15.99 -13.08 -29.05
N TYR A 203 16.11 -12.91 -27.74
CA TYR A 203 17.02 -11.92 -27.17
C TYR A 203 18.49 -12.22 -27.53
N PRO A 204 19.35 -11.20 -27.70
CA PRO A 204 20.79 -11.38 -27.94
C PRO A 204 21.53 -11.78 -26.66
N VAL A 205 21.27 -13.00 -26.18
CA VAL A 205 21.69 -13.52 -24.86
C VAL A 205 23.20 -13.44 -24.65
N GLU A 206 24.01 -13.75 -25.66
CA GLU A 206 25.47 -13.69 -25.55
C GLU A 206 25.99 -12.26 -25.40
N SER A 207 25.43 -11.29 -26.13
CA SER A 207 25.77 -9.87 -25.94
C SER A 207 25.32 -9.38 -24.57
N MET A 208 24.11 -9.72 -24.13
CA MET A 208 23.62 -9.38 -22.80
C MET A 208 24.53 -9.94 -21.69
N LYS A 209 24.98 -11.19 -21.82
CA LYS A 209 25.89 -11.85 -20.87
C LYS A 209 27.23 -11.13 -20.75
N ARG A 210 27.79 -10.66 -21.87
CA ARG A 210 29.06 -9.88 -21.88
C ARG A 210 28.86 -8.47 -21.33
N ASN A 211 27.76 -7.82 -21.70
CA ASN A 211 27.61 -6.38 -21.57
C ASN A 211 26.78 -5.91 -20.39
N LEU A 212 25.85 -6.69 -19.85
CA LEU A 212 25.06 -6.29 -18.68
C LEU A 212 25.70 -6.75 -17.38
N ASP A 213 25.57 -5.95 -16.33
CA ASP A 213 25.89 -6.38 -14.97
C ASP A 213 24.81 -7.35 -14.47
N TRP A 214 23.54 -7.07 -14.75
CA TRP A 214 22.44 -8.04 -14.64
C TRP A 214 21.25 -7.69 -15.55
N ALA A 215 20.43 -8.69 -15.84
CA ALA A 215 19.11 -8.51 -16.41
C ALA A 215 18.07 -8.84 -15.34
N HIS A 216 17.02 -8.02 -15.24
CA HIS A 216 15.92 -8.31 -14.33
C HIS A 216 14.65 -8.65 -15.11
N VAL A 217 14.10 -9.80 -14.75
CA VAL A 217 13.03 -10.47 -15.48
C VAL A 217 11.69 -9.92 -15.01
N ALA A 218 10.90 -9.32 -15.92
CA ALA A 218 9.53 -8.91 -15.64
C ALA A 218 8.62 -10.15 -15.53
N ALA A 219 8.60 -10.75 -14.34
CA ALA A 219 7.89 -11.99 -14.03
C ALA A 219 6.49 -11.74 -13.45
N TYR A 220 5.73 -10.92 -14.17
CA TYR A 220 4.38 -10.50 -13.81
C TYR A 220 3.65 -10.05 -15.08
N ASP A 221 2.38 -9.65 -14.93
CA ASP A 221 1.48 -9.22 -16.00
C ASP A 221 1.18 -10.32 -17.03
N TYR A 222 1.17 -11.57 -16.57
CA TYR A 222 0.88 -12.74 -17.38
C TYR A 222 -0.57 -12.78 -17.87
N HIS A 223 -1.50 -12.51 -16.97
CA HIS A 223 -2.94 -12.55 -17.20
C HIS A 223 -3.54 -11.21 -16.84
N LEU A 224 -4.32 -10.64 -17.75
CA LEU A 224 -4.73 -9.24 -17.67
C LEU A 224 -6.19 -9.06 -18.08
N PRO A 225 -6.97 -8.26 -17.34
CA PRO A 225 -8.40 -8.12 -17.58
C PRO A 225 -8.75 -7.37 -18.88
N LEU A 226 -7.79 -6.64 -19.45
CA LEU A 226 -7.94 -6.01 -20.77
C LEU A 226 -7.80 -7.01 -21.93
N LYS A 227 -7.22 -8.18 -21.70
CA LYS A 227 -6.98 -9.20 -22.73
C LYS A 227 -7.86 -10.44 -22.58
N GLU A 228 -8.25 -10.74 -21.35
CA GLU A 228 -8.83 -12.02 -21.00
C GLU A 228 -10.18 -11.84 -20.32
N ASN A 229 -11.17 -12.58 -20.82
CA ASN A 229 -12.51 -12.69 -20.24
C ASN A 229 -12.57 -13.78 -19.15
N VAL A 230 -11.44 -14.05 -18.52
CA VAL A 230 -11.31 -14.98 -17.39
C VAL A 230 -10.38 -14.38 -16.35
N THR A 231 -10.61 -14.68 -15.08
CA THR A 231 -9.69 -14.33 -13.99
C THR A 231 -8.36 -15.06 -14.17
N GLY A 232 -7.24 -14.44 -13.78
CA GLY A 232 -5.93 -15.06 -13.98
C GLY A 232 -4.87 -14.65 -12.97
N ALA A 233 -3.86 -15.51 -12.82
CA ALA A 233 -2.74 -15.30 -11.91
C ALA A 233 -1.65 -14.45 -12.58
N HIS A 234 -1.73 -13.12 -12.47
CA HIS A 234 -0.87 -12.22 -13.24
C HIS A 234 0.63 -12.37 -12.90
N ALA A 235 0.96 -12.91 -11.72
CA ALA A 235 2.33 -13.05 -11.23
C ALA A 235 2.69 -14.50 -10.82
N ALA A 236 2.05 -15.50 -11.41
CA ALA A 236 2.22 -16.91 -11.04
C ALA A 236 3.70 -17.35 -10.97
N LEU A 237 4.12 -17.93 -9.85
CA LEU A 237 5.43 -18.59 -9.77
C LEU A 237 5.42 -19.90 -10.57
N TYR A 238 4.33 -20.65 -10.44
CA TYR A 238 4.06 -21.90 -11.14
C TYR A 238 2.67 -21.83 -11.78
N ASP A 239 2.47 -22.47 -12.92
CA ASP A 239 1.15 -22.76 -13.48
C ASP A 239 1.17 -24.20 -13.99
N PRO A 240 0.43 -25.14 -13.38
CA PRO A 240 0.40 -26.53 -13.83
C PRO A 240 -0.26 -26.70 -15.20
N ALA A 241 -1.03 -25.71 -15.65
CA ALA A 241 -1.84 -25.77 -16.86
C ALA A 241 -1.36 -24.80 -17.96
N SER A 242 -0.18 -24.20 -17.83
CA SER A 242 0.39 -23.31 -18.84
C SER A 242 1.91 -23.11 -18.65
N TYR A 243 2.60 -22.73 -19.72
CA TYR A 243 3.99 -22.28 -19.66
C TYR A 243 4.14 -20.79 -19.31
N VAL A 244 3.02 -20.07 -19.14
CA VAL A 244 3.00 -18.66 -18.74
C VAL A 244 3.16 -18.55 -17.22
N ASN A 245 4.37 -18.79 -16.74
CA ASN A 245 4.72 -18.66 -15.32
C ASN A 245 6.22 -18.38 -15.13
N THR A 246 6.57 -17.95 -13.93
CA THR A 246 7.93 -17.53 -13.57
C THR A 246 8.94 -18.67 -13.64
N ASP A 247 8.66 -19.84 -13.07
CA ASP A 247 9.64 -20.95 -13.06
C ASP A 247 9.97 -21.45 -14.46
N TYR A 248 8.97 -21.54 -15.33
CA TYR A 248 9.20 -21.86 -16.74
C TYR A 248 10.08 -20.80 -17.41
N GLY A 249 9.76 -19.51 -17.27
CA GLY A 249 10.54 -18.42 -17.84
C GLY A 249 11.99 -18.40 -17.38
N ILE A 250 12.23 -18.56 -16.08
CA ILE A 250 13.58 -18.66 -15.50
C ILE A 250 14.32 -19.89 -16.07
N LYS A 251 13.68 -21.06 -16.14
CA LYS A 251 14.29 -22.25 -16.76
C LYS A 251 14.68 -22.00 -18.22
N GLN A 252 13.87 -21.27 -18.99
CA GLN A 252 14.21 -20.91 -20.36
C GLN A 252 15.42 -19.99 -20.43
N TRP A 253 15.49 -18.92 -19.61
CA TRP A 253 16.69 -18.07 -19.56
C TRP A 253 17.97 -18.86 -19.27
N LEU A 254 17.90 -19.85 -18.37
CA LEU A 254 19.02 -20.74 -18.06
C LEU A 254 19.34 -21.72 -19.20
N ASN A 255 18.33 -22.25 -19.88
CA ASN A 255 18.50 -23.14 -21.04
C ASN A 255 19.20 -22.41 -22.21
N TYR A 256 18.92 -21.12 -22.37
CA TYR A 256 19.63 -20.23 -23.28
C TYR A 256 21.00 -19.77 -22.74
N SER A 257 21.53 -20.40 -21.68
CA SER A 257 22.86 -20.14 -21.12
C SER A 257 23.07 -18.74 -20.52
N PHE A 258 22.00 -18.02 -20.18
CA PHE A 258 22.14 -16.77 -19.44
C PHE A 258 22.56 -17.06 -17.98
N PRO A 259 23.59 -16.38 -17.43
CA PRO A 259 24.11 -16.73 -16.11
C PRO A 259 23.11 -16.48 -14.99
N VAL A 260 22.90 -17.49 -14.15
CA VAL A 260 22.13 -17.39 -12.89
C VAL A 260 22.62 -16.21 -12.04
N SER A 261 23.94 -16.00 -11.99
CA SER A 261 24.61 -14.93 -11.24
C SER A 261 24.40 -13.51 -11.81
N LYS A 262 23.71 -13.39 -12.94
CA LYS A 262 23.32 -12.12 -13.58
C LYS A 262 21.80 -12.00 -13.78
N LEU A 263 21.02 -12.94 -13.25
CA LEU A 263 19.57 -12.96 -13.42
C LEU A 263 18.89 -12.52 -12.13
N VAL A 264 18.04 -11.50 -12.21
CA VAL A 264 17.31 -10.92 -11.08
C VAL A 264 15.81 -11.12 -11.31
N LEU A 265 15.07 -11.57 -10.29
CA LEU A 265 13.63 -11.79 -10.42
C LEU A 265 12.84 -10.50 -10.15
N GLY A 266 12.03 -10.07 -11.11
CA GLY A 266 11.08 -8.97 -10.94
C GLY A 266 9.83 -9.40 -10.17
N MET A 267 9.42 -8.62 -9.18
CA MET A 267 8.23 -8.85 -8.35
C MET A 267 7.27 -7.67 -8.46
N PRO A 268 5.96 -7.91 -8.67
CA PRO A 268 4.97 -6.86 -8.74
C PRO A 268 4.48 -6.49 -7.34
N TYR A 269 4.48 -5.20 -7.01
CA TYR A 269 3.75 -4.70 -5.83
C TYR A 269 2.39 -4.15 -6.24
N HIS A 270 1.77 -4.79 -7.23
CA HIS A 270 0.46 -4.44 -7.74
C HIS A 270 -0.28 -5.72 -8.08
N GLY A 271 -1.56 -5.58 -8.39
CA GLY A 271 -2.43 -6.64 -8.83
C GLY A 271 -3.42 -6.16 -9.86
N TYR A 272 -4.30 -7.06 -10.26
CA TYR A 272 -5.36 -6.77 -11.22
C TYR A 272 -6.72 -7.22 -10.70
N ALA A 273 -7.74 -6.44 -11.01
CA ALA A 273 -9.12 -6.68 -10.66
C ALA A 273 -9.96 -6.98 -11.90
N TRP A 274 -10.75 -8.05 -11.81
CA TRP A 274 -11.70 -8.52 -12.81
C TRP A 274 -13.14 -8.41 -12.28
N THR A 275 -14.08 -8.19 -13.20
CA THR A 275 -15.51 -8.36 -12.92
C THR A 275 -15.90 -9.80 -13.24
N VAL A 276 -16.14 -10.63 -12.22
CA VAL A 276 -16.58 -12.02 -12.35
C VAL A 276 -18.04 -12.07 -12.81
N ALA A 277 -18.33 -12.92 -13.80
CA ALA A 277 -19.65 -13.04 -14.38
C ALA A 277 -20.67 -13.66 -13.40
N ASN A 278 -20.24 -14.65 -12.61
CA ASN A 278 -21.08 -15.28 -11.59
C ASN A 278 -20.30 -15.51 -10.28
N PRO A 279 -20.35 -14.56 -9.34
CA PRO A 279 -19.55 -14.61 -8.12
C PRO A 279 -19.96 -15.70 -7.11
N LYS A 280 -21.11 -16.38 -7.32
CA LYS A 280 -21.60 -17.42 -6.39
C LYS A 280 -21.10 -18.83 -6.73
N ASP A 281 -20.73 -19.10 -7.98
CA ASP A 281 -20.46 -20.46 -8.45
C ASP A 281 -18.96 -20.72 -8.72
N ASN A 282 -18.23 -19.74 -9.26
CA ASN A 282 -16.79 -19.89 -9.54
C ASN A 282 -16.05 -18.56 -9.35
N ASN A 283 -15.24 -18.48 -8.30
CA ASN A 283 -14.44 -17.32 -7.93
C ASN A 283 -12.93 -17.65 -7.82
N GLY A 284 -12.51 -18.74 -8.48
CA GLY A 284 -11.11 -19.15 -8.54
C GLY A 284 -10.34 -18.48 -9.68
N ILE A 285 -9.12 -18.98 -9.92
CA ILE A 285 -8.34 -18.68 -11.12
C ILE A 285 -9.02 -19.34 -12.33
N ARG A 286 -9.07 -18.67 -13.49
CA ARG A 286 -9.79 -19.05 -14.72
C ARG A 286 -11.33 -19.05 -14.59
N ALA A 287 -11.87 -18.33 -13.62
CA ALA A 287 -13.31 -18.08 -13.54
C ALA A 287 -13.77 -17.13 -14.67
N PRO A 288 -14.95 -17.34 -15.27
CA PRO A 288 -15.49 -16.43 -16.28
C PRO A 288 -15.63 -14.98 -15.77
N ALA A 289 -15.13 -14.03 -16.55
CA ALA A 289 -15.12 -12.61 -16.23
C ALA A 289 -15.56 -11.77 -17.44
N SER A 290 -16.12 -10.59 -17.18
CA SER A 290 -16.56 -9.63 -18.20
C SER A 290 -15.55 -8.51 -18.47
N GLY A 291 -14.33 -8.63 -17.93
CA GLY A 291 -13.23 -7.68 -18.11
C GLY A 291 -12.75 -7.09 -16.79
N PHE A 292 -12.22 -5.86 -16.84
CA PHE A 292 -11.63 -5.19 -15.69
C PHE A 292 -12.67 -4.72 -14.65
N ALA A 293 -12.21 -4.54 -13.42
CA ALA A 293 -12.96 -3.96 -12.32
C ALA A 293 -12.14 -2.88 -11.62
N VAL A 294 -12.80 -2.02 -10.84
CA VAL A 294 -12.21 -0.97 -9.98
C VAL A 294 -11.53 0.18 -10.75
N THR A 295 -10.56 -0.09 -11.61
CA THR A 295 -9.81 0.91 -12.39
C THR A 295 -9.97 0.65 -13.90
N LYS A 296 -9.56 1.62 -14.74
CA LYS A 296 -9.77 1.58 -16.21
C LYS A 296 -9.06 0.43 -16.93
N ASP A 297 -8.08 -0.20 -16.27
CA ASP A 297 -7.30 -1.32 -16.76
C ASP A 297 -7.26 -2.49 -15.76
N GLY A 298 -8.02 -2.38 -14.66
CA GLY A 298 -8.02 -3.32 -13.56
C GLY A 298 -6.80 -3.24 -12.64
N SER A 299 -5.77 -2.46 -12.97
CA SER A 299 -4.56 -2.38 -12.15
C SER A 299 -4.83 -1.74 -10.78
N MET A 300 -4.24 -2.32 -9.73
CA MET A 300 -4.35 -1.82 -8.36
C MET A 300 -3.01 -1.95 -7.64
N SER A 301 -2.55 -0.87 -7.00
CA SER A 301 -1.37 -0.95 -6.11
C SER A 301 -1.65 -1.86 -4.90
N TYR A 302 -0.64 -2.56 -4.38
CA TYR A 302 -0.80 -3.43 -3.21
C TYR A 302 -1.43 -2.68 -2.02
N LYS A 303 -0.98 -1.46 -1.71
CA LYS A 303 -1.60 -0.61 -0.67
C LYS A 303 -3.09 -0.36 -0.92
N PHE A 304 -3.49 -0.16 -2.18
CA PHE A 304 -4.89 0.06 -2.53
C PHE A 304 -5.71 -1.23 -2.42
N ILE A 305 -5.13 -2.39 -2.76
CA ILE A 305 -5.76 -3.70 -2.55
C ILE A 305 -5.97 -3.97 -1.06
N LYS A 306 -4.97 -3.70 -0.21
CA LYS A 306 -5.10 -3.84 1.25
C LYS A 306 -6.14 -2.89 1.83
N TRP A 307 -6.22 -1.66 1.33
CA TRP A 307 -7.29 -0.74 1.71
C TRP A 307 -8.66 -1.27 1.26
N TYR A 308 -8.79 -1.67 -0.01
CA TYR A 308 -10.04 -2.15 -0.61
C TYR A 308 -10.60 -3.37 0.14
N THR A 309 -9.76 -4.38 0.40
CA THR A 309 -10.15 -5.59 1.14
C THR A 309 -10.60 -5.30 2.57
N ARG A 310 -9.93 -4.37 3.28
CA ARG A 310 -10.33 -3.94 4.63
C ARG A 310 -11.68 -3.23 4.64
N ILE A 311 -11.97 -2.42 3.63
CA ILE A 311 -13.20 -1.63 3.56
C ILE A 311 -14.40 -2.47 3.12
N TYR A 312 -14.21 -3.33 2.12
CA TYR A 312 -15.30 -4.10 1.52
C TYR A 312 -15.41 -5.56 2.03
N GLY A 313 -14.59 -5.96 3.00
CA GLY A 313 -14.70 -7.26 3.66
C GLY A 313 -14.24 -8.45 2.82
N GLY A 314 -13.28 -8.24 1.91
CA GLY A 314 -12.72 -9.31 1.08
C GLY A 314 -11.79 -10.23 1.86
N VAL A 315 -12.09 -11.52 1.91
CA VAL A 315 -11.18 -12.53 2.47
C VAL A 315 -10.07 -12.80 1.46
N ILE A 316 -8.82 -12.57 1.88
CA ILE A 316 -7.64 -12.85 1.07
C ILE A 316 -7.33 -14.35 1.21
N ALA A 317 -7.29 -15.04 0.08
CA ALA A 317 -6.86 -16.42 -0.03
C ALA A 317 -5.44 -16.47 -0.62
N TYR A 318 -4.63 -17.39 -0.10
CA TYR A 318 -3.34 -17.73 -0.67
C TYR A 318 -3.49 -19.02 -1.48
N ASN A 319 -3.04 -18.99 -2.73
CA ASN A 319 -3.00 -20.17 -3.59
C ASN A 319 -1.57 -20.70 -3.64
N ASP A 320 -1.35 -21.87 -3.04
CA ASP A 320 -0.06 -22.55 -2.96
C ASP A 320 0.40 -23.12 -4.30
N THR A 321 -0.54 -23.53 -5.15
CA THR A 321 -0.28 -24.10 -6.48
C THR A 321 0.34 -23.05 -7.41
N TYR A 322 -0.19 -21.82 -7.40
CA TYR A 322 0.28 -20.72 -8.24
C TYR A 322 1.28 -19.79 -7.53
N VAL A 323 1.32 -19.84 -6.19
CA VAL A 323 2.11 -18.95 -5.32
C VAL A 323 1.73 -17.49 -5.54
N VAL A 324 0.43 -17.21 -5.42
CA VAL A 324 -0.17 -15.87 -5.53
C VAL A 324 -1.32 -15.75 -4.54
N ASN A 325 -1.75 -14.52 -4.30
CA ASN A 325 -2.93 -14.22 -3.50
C ASN A 325 -4.08 -13.77 -4.37
N TYR A 326 -5.29 -14.02 -3.93
CA TYR A 326 -6.46 -13.41 -4.53
C TYR A 326 -7.54 -13.15 -3.49
N CYS A 327 -8.47 -12.27 -3.80
CA CYS A 327 -9.66 -12.06 -2.99
C CYS A 327 -10.87 -11.81 -3.87
N THR A 328 -12.06 -12.06 -3.34
CA THR A 328 -13.32 -11.75 -4.02
C THR A 328 -14.17 -10.87 -3.12
N VAL A 329 -14.70 -9.80 -3.70
CA VAL A 329 -15.58 -8.82 -3.06
C VAL A 329 -16.76 -8.57 -4.00
N GLY A 330 -17.93 -9.12 -3.68
CA GLY A 330 -19.06 -9.10 -4.59
C GLY A 330 -18.70 -9.75 -5.94
N SER A 331 -18.85 -9.02 -7.04
CA SER A 331 -18.42 -9.45 -8.38
C SER A 331 -16.96 -9.10 -8.70
N THR A 332 -16.22 -8.45 -7.81
CA THR A 332 -14.82 -8.05 -8.05
C THR A 332 -13.88 -9.14 -7.56
N TRP A 333 -13.07 -9.71 -8.45
CA TRP A 333 -12.01 -10.64 -8.12
C TRP A 333 -10.66 -10.00 -8.37
N ILE A 334 -9.75 -10.06 -7.39
CA ILE A 334 -8.47 -9.35 -7.43
C ILE A 334 -7.35 -10.36 -7.21
N ASN A 335 -6.35 -10.40 -8.08
CA ASN A 335 -5.12 -11.18 -7.91
C ASN A 335 -3.92 -10.27 -7.71
N PHE A 336 -3.04 -10.65 -6.78
CA PHE A 336 -1.85 -9.90 -6.37
C PHE A 336 -0.89 -10.81 -5.58
N ASP A 337 0.27 -10.29 -5.21
CA ASP A 337 1.17 -10.93 -4.24
C ASP A 337 1.00 -10.30 -2.84
N ASP A 338 0.67 -11.11 -1.83
CA ASP A 338 0.75 -10.71 -0.42
C ASP A 338 2.06 -11.25 0.20
N VAL A 339 2.24 -11.00 1.50
CA VAL A 339 3.46 -11.30 2.26
C VAL A 339 3.92 -12.75 2.09
N GLU A 340 3.02 -13.72 2.15
CA GLU A 340 3.34 -15.14 1.98
C GLU A 340 3.82 -15.50 0.57
N ALA A 341 3.21 -14.94 -0.49
CA ALA A 341 3.65 -15.12 -1.86
C ALA A 341 5.04 -14.52 -2.08
N ILE A 342 5.29 -13.31 -1.55
CA ILE A 342 6.62 -12.69 -1.61
C ILE A 342 7.67 -13.55 -0.90
N ARG A 343 7.39 -14.07 0.30
CA ARG A 343 8.33 -14.96 1.00
C ARG A 343 8.64 -16.23 0.20
N ALA A 344 7.61 -16.88 -0.34
CA ALA A 344 7.79 -18.07 -1.17
C ALA A 344 8.64 -17.78 -2.44
N LYS A 345 8.41 -16.63 -3.08
CA LYS A 345 9.22 -16.19 -4.23
C LYS A 345 10.66 -15.89 -3.84
N ILE A 346 10.92 -15.27 -2.69
CA ILE A 346 12.29 -15.10 -2.17
C ILE A 346 12.99 -16.44 -1.92
N ALA A 347 12.28 -17.40 -1.30
CA ALA A 347 12.81 -18.74 -1.09
C ALA A 347 13.18 -19.40 -2.42
N TYR A 348 12.33 -19.26 -3.45
CA TYR A 348 12.61 -19.71 -4.80
C TYR A 348 13.87 -19.05 -5.41
N VAL A 349 14.00 -17.72 -5.34
CA VAL A 349 15.15 -16.97 -5.86
C VAL A 349 16.46 -17.48 -5.23
N LYS A 350 16.45 -17.73 -3.91
CA LYS A 350 17.60 -18.31 -3.19
C LYS A 350 17.88 -19.75 -3.60
N ALA A 351 16.85 -20.59 -3.71
CA ALA A 351 16.99 -21.99 -4.10
C ALA A 351 17.59 -22.12 -5.51
N LYS A 352 17.16 -21.25 -6.44
CA LYS A 352 17.72 -21.17 -7.80
C LYS A 352 19.04 -20.41 -7.88
N LYS A 353 19.52 -19.84 -6.76
CA LYS A 353 20.75 -19.04 -6.67
C LYS A 353 20.79 -17.83 -7.61
N LEU A 354 19.62 -17.26 -7.92
CA LEU A 354 19.52 -16.03 -8.71
C LEU A 354 20.24 -14.89 -7.99
N LEU A 355 20.63 -13.86 -8.73
CA LEU A 355 21.41 -12.74 -8.20
C LEU A 355 20.63 -11.90 -7.17
N GLY A 356 19.29 -11.90 -7.25
CA GLY A 356 18.44 -11.21 -6.30
C GLY A 356 17.06 -10.89 -6.86
N THR A 357 16.46 -9.81 -6.36
CA THR A 357 15.13 -9.36 -6.77
C THR A 357 15.09 -7.89 -7.16
N ASN A 358 14.15 -7.57 -8.04
CA ASN A 358 13.76 -6.22 -8.43
C ASN A 358 12.26 -6.03 -8.20
N VAL A 359 11.81 -4.85 -7.81
CA VAL A 359 10.40 -4.58 -7.48
C VAL A 359 9.81 -3.51 -8.40
N PHE A 360 8.61 -3.77 -8.93
CA PHE A 360 7.80 -2.80 -9.68
C PHE A 360 6.43 -2.58 -9.01
N GLN A 361 6.22 -1.50 -8.26
CA GLN A 361 7.17 -0.45 -7.87
C GLN A 361 7.07 -0.16 -6.38
N VAL A 362 8.12 0.42 -5.81
CA VAL A 362 8.27 0.55 -4.35
C VAL A 362 7.15 1.38 -3.70
N SER A 363 6.61 2.35 -4.43
CA SER A 363 5.53 3.24 -3.99
C SER A 363 4.15 2.57 -3.87
N ASN A 364 4.03 1.34 -4.36
CA ASN A 364 2.81 0.56 -4.26
C ASN A 364 2.74 -0.31 -3.00
N ASP A 365 3.85 -0.48 -2.27
CA ASP A 365 3.85 -1.16 -0.97
C ASP A 365 2.96 -0.40 0.04
N ASP A 366 2.53 -1.08 1.10
CA ASP A 366 1.70 -0.45 2.12
C ASP A 366 2.50 0.50 3.03
N GLU A 367 1.82 1.25 3.88
CA GLU A 367 2.45 2.20 4.83
C GLU A 367 3.48 1.52 5.75
N ASN A 368 3.36 0.20 5.90
CA ASN A 368 4.25 -0.62 6.68
C ASN A 368 5.40 -1.17 5.86
N TRP A 369 5.53 -0.97 4.55
CA TRP A 369 6.54 -1.65 3.75
C TRP A 369 6.50 -3.17 3.93
N ALA A 370 5.28 -3.74 4.06
CA ALA A 370 5.09 -5.13 4.43
C ALA A 370 5.75 -6.09 3.43
N LEU A 371 5.62 -5.82 2.13
CA LEU A 371 6.21 -6.67 1.09
C LEU A 371 7.73 -6.53 1.06
N SER A 372 8.26 -5.30 1.12
CA SER A 372 9.72 -5.08 1.14
C SER A 372 10.41 -5.62 2.39
N ARG A 373 9.74 -5.59 3.56
CA ARG A 373 10.26 -6.24 4.77
C ARG A 373 10.22 -7.75 4.67
N ALA A 374 9.12 -8.31 4.15
CA ALA A 374 9.01 -9.74 3.89
C ALA A 374 10.12 -10.23 2.95
N ALA A 375 10.46 -9.41 1.95
CA ALA A 375 11.56 -9.70 1.02
C ALA A 375 12.96 -9.71 1.69
N GLN A 376 13.12 -9.05 2.84
CA GLN A 376 14.37 -8.98 3.60
C GLN A 376 14.50 -10.09 4.66
N GLU A 377 13.40 -10.45 5.33
CA GLU A 377 13.41 -11.20 6.60
C GLU A 377 14.02 -12.61 6.52
N GLU A 378 13.87 -13.34 5.41
CA GLU A 378 14.39 -14.72 5.34
C GLU A 378 15.93 -14.81 5.23
N GLY A 379 16.63 -13.71 4.94
CA GLY A 379 18.11 -13.70 4.96
C GLY A 379 18.69 -13.68 6.38
N ASN A 380 17.90 -13.22 7.35
CA ASN A 380 18.33 -13.08 8.74
C ASN A 380 18.14 -14.35 9.55
N ASP A 381 17.21 -15.24 9.19
CA ASP A 381 16.90 -16.39 10.05
C ASP A 381 18.04 -17.40 10.15
N HIS A 382 18.78 -17.64 9.05
CA HIS A 382 20.00 -18.46 9.07
C HIS A 382 21.16 -17.78 9.81
N LYS A 383 21.37 -16.47 9.62
CA LYS A 383 22.42 -15.72 10.34
C LYS A 383 22.11 -15.57 11.82
N LYS A 384 20.84 -15.40 12.20
CA LYS A 384 20.36 -15.28 13.58
C LYS A 384 20.38 -16.64 14.27
N LYS A 385 19.99 -17.72 13.60
CA LYS A 385 20.17 -19.11 14.10
C LYS A 385 21.64 -19.47 14.24
N SER A 386 22.50 -19.16 13.27
CA SER A 386 23.94 -19.44 13.34
C SER A 386 24.62 -18.63 14.45
N ARG A 387 24.27 -17.34 14.60
CA ARG A 387 24.78 -16.49 15.70
C ARG A 387 24.25 -16.92 17.07
N LEU A 388 22.98 -17.34 17.16
CA LEU A 388 22.39 -17.88 18.38
C LEU A 388 23.02 -19.23 18.76
N MET A 389 23.24 -20.13 17.81
CA MET A 389 23.97 -21.39 18.03
C MET A 389 25.40 -21.14 18.48
N LEU A 390 26.10 -20.16 17.90
CA LEU A 390 27.45 -19.77 18.33
C LEU A 390 27.45 -19.26 19.79
N VAL A 391 26.48 -18.41 20.15
CA VAL A 391 26.33 -17.90 21.53
C VAL A 391 26.04 -19.05 22.50
N ILE A 392 25.16 -20.00 22.14
CA ILE A 392 24.85 -21.18 22.95
C ILE A 392 26.10 -22.05 23.14
N VAL A 393 26.84 -22.34 22.06
CA VAL A 393 28.07 -23.16 22.15
C VAL A 393 29.12 -22.48 23.02
N LEU A 394 29.33 -21.17 22.86
CA LEU A 394 30.29 -20.40 23.67
C LEU A 394 29.91 -20.33 25.15
N SER A 395 28.61 -20.18 25.45
CA SER A 395 28.13 -20.17 26.83
C SER A 395 28.20 -21.56 27.48
N VAL A 396 27.84 -22.62 26.76
CA VAL A 396 27.97 -24.01 27.24
C VAL A 396 29.43 -24.38 27.49
N THR A 397 30.34 -24.05 26.57
CA THR A 397 31.78 -24.32 26.74
C THR A 397 32.37 -23.55 27.94
N SER A 398 31.95 -22.29 28.14
CA SER A 398 32.36 -21.50 29.31
C SER A 398 31.90 -22.13 30.64
N VAL A 399 30.67 -22.64 30.68
CA VAL A 399 30.12 -23.32 31.87
C VAL A 399 30.85 -24.65 32.12
N VAL A 400 31.14 -25.43 31.08
CA VAL A 400 31.89 -26.69 31.21
C VAL A 400 33.31 -26.44 31.73
N ILE A 401 33.99 -25.39 31.25
CA ILE A 401 35.31 -24.99 31.74
C ILE A 401 35.23 -24.57 33.21
N LEU A 402 34.21 -23.80 33.59
CA LEU A 402 34.00 -23.39 34.99
C LEU A 402 33.77 -24.59 35.90
N ILE A 403 32.93 -25.54 35.48
CA ILE A 403 32.68 -26.79 36.22
C ILE A 403 33.96 -27.61 36.32
N ALA A 404 34.74 -27.75 35.24
CA ALA A 404 36.02 -28.45 35.29
C ALA A 404 37.01 -27.76 36.25
N PHE A 405 37.03 -26.43 36.29
CA PHE A 405 37.87 -25.67 37.22
C PHE A 405 37.44 -25.88 38.67
N VAL A 406 36.13 -25.88 38.93
CA VAL A 406 35.54 -26.18 40.23
C VAL A 406 35.86 -27.62 40.62
N VAL A 407 35.65 -28.60 39.76
CA VAL A 407 35.98 -30.01 40.04
C VAL A 407 37.47 -30.20 40.30
N CYS A 408 38.36 -29.58 39.52
CA CYS A 408 39.81 -29.62 39.77
C CYS A 408 40.19 -28.93 41.09
N PHE A 409 39.52 -27.83 41.44
CA PHE A 409 39.72 -27.13 42.71
C PHE A 409 39.21 -27.97 43.89
N TRP A 410 38.03 -28.58 43.78
CA TRP A 410 37.46 -29.47 44.78
C TRP A 410 38.23 -30.78 44.90
N GLN A 411 38.79 -31.33 43.81
CA GLN A 411 39.70 -32.48 43.86
C GLN A 411 41.03 -32.13 44.55
N ARG A 412 41.51 -30.88 44.39
CA ARG A 412 42.68 -30.37 45.13
C ARG A 412 42.40 -30.15 46.61
N GLU A 413 41.21 -29.67 46.95
CA GLU A 413 40.79 -29.47 48.35
C GLU A 413 40.36 -30.78 49.04
N LEU A 414 39.78 -31.75 48.34
CA LEU A 414 39.44 -33.07 48.90
C LEU A 414 40.66 -33.94 49.23
N LEU A 415 41.84 -33.61 48.68
CA LEU A 415 43.12 -34.20 49.08
C LEU A 415 43.72 -33.55 50.34
N LYS A 416 43.12 -32.47 50.84
CA LYS A 416 43.52 -31.79 52.08
C LYS A 416 42.32 -31.71 53.01
N THR A 417 42.41 -32.51 54.07
CA THR A 417 41.63 -32.42 55.31
C THR A 417 40.19 -32.97 55.30
N ARG A 418 40.03 -33.97 56.17
CA ARG A 418 38.79 -34.44 56.81
C ARG A 418 38.13 -33.30 57.61
N ASP A 419 36.82 -33.45 57.86
CA ASP A 419 35.94 -32.65 58.76
C ASP A 419 35.48 -31.26 58.25
N LEU A 420 34.24 -30.78 58.39
CA LEU A 420 32.97 -31.33 58.87
C LEU A 420 31.85 -30.31 58.51
N HIS A 421 31.02 -30.66 57.54
CA HIS A 421 29.54 -30.65 57.55
C HIS A 421 28.65 -29.52 58.17
N LEU A 422 29.12 -28.32 58.56
CA LEU A 422 28.27 -27.36 59.32
C LEU A 422 28.11 -25.92 58.80
N LYS A 423 28.36 -25.62 57.52
CA LYS A 423 28.19 -24.25 56.98
C LYS A 423 27.22 -24.08 55.80
N PHE A 424 26.62 -25.14 55.29
CA PHE A 424 25.79 -25.06 54.07
C PHE A 424 24.29 -24.81 54.35
N LEU A 425 23.83 -24.99 55.58
CA LEU A 425 22.39 -24.91 55.91
C LEU A 425 21.90 -23.47 56.20
N PHE A 426 22.78 -22.50 56.40
CA PHE A 426 22.39 -21.13 56.77
C PHE A 426 22.18 -20.19 55.56
N LEU A 427 22.57 -20.59 54.34
CA LEU A 427 22.52 -19.72 53.16
C LEU A 427 21.22 -19.83 52.34
N LEU A 428 20.39 -20.87 52.58
CA LEU A 428 19.22 -21.18 51.74
C LEU A 428 17.90 -20.52 52.20
N VAL A 429 17.88 -19.81 53.33
CA VAL A 429 16.62 -19.27 53.90
C VAL A 429 16.51 -17.73 53.82
N SER A 430 17.55 -17.01 53.37
CA SER A 430 17.55 -15.53 53.37
C SER A 430 17.26 -14.87 52.00
N GLY A 431 16.86 -15.61 50.97
CA GLY A 431 16.88 -15.13 49.58
C GLY A 431 15.53 -14.94 48.87
N MET A 432 14.39 -14.83 49.57
CA MET A 432 13.05 -14.76 48.94
C MET A 432 12.13 -13.72 49.57
N ILE A 433 12.53 -12.44 49.63
CA ILE A 433 11.59 -11.32 49.75
C ILE A 433 12.09 -10.17 48.85
N VAL A 434 11.15 -9.50 48.18
CA VAL A 434 11.26 -8.33 47.29
C VAL A 434 11.23 -8.65 45.78
N LEU A 435 10.03 -8.96 45.29
CA LEU A 435 9.61 -8.62 43.92
C LEU A 435 8.10 -8.32 43.95
N GLY A 436 7.77 -7.04 43.93
CA GLY A 436 6.37 -6.58 44.00
C GLY A 436 6.24 -5.07 43.99
N ARG A 437 6.67 -4.41 42.91
CA ARG A 437 6.19 -3.06 42.59
C ARG A 437 6.17 -2.83 41.09
N SER A 438 4.99 -3.05 40.50
CA SER A 438 4.65 -2.68 39.14
C SER A 438 4.62 -1.16 39.03
N ARG A 439 5.23 -0.64 37.96
CA ARG A 439 5.37 0.78 37.63
C ARG A 439 4.14 1.19 36.81
N SER A 440 3.17 1.84 37.44
CA SER A 440 2.02 2.43 36.74
C SER A 440 2.42 3.76 36.08
N THR A 441 2.50 3.77 34.76
CA THR A 441 2.63 4.99 33.94
C THR A 441 1.26 5.54 33.53
N SER A 442 1.19 6.88 33.51
CA SER A 442 0.25 7.76 32.78
C SER A 442 -1.25 7.76 33.14
N THR A 443 -1.61 8.42 34.25
CA THR A 443 -2.98 8.96 34.48
C THR A 443 -3.02 10.50 34.54
N SER A 444 -1.89 11.19 34.71
CA SER A 444 -1.85 12.64 35.02
C SER A 444 -1.82 13.60 33.83
N ALA A 445 -1.89 13.10 32.59
CA ALA A 445 -1.78 13.93 31.38
C ALA A 445 -3.15 14.26 30.75
N VAL A 446 -4.11 13.33 30.77
CA VAL A 446 -5.45 13.52 30.17
C VAL A 446 -6.35 14.42 31.04
N ASP A 447 -6.15 14.38 32.36
CA ASP A 447 -6.96 15.11 33.35
C ASP A 447 -6.78 16.64 33.27
N ARG A 448 -5.70 17.13 32.64
CA ARG A 448 -5.44 18.58 32.47
C ARG A 448 -6.14 19.20 31.27
N ASP A 449 -6.55 18.41 30.27
CA ASP A 449 -7.06 18.92 28.99
C ASP A 449 -8.61 18.92 28.88
N ALA A 450 -9.34 18.40 29.88
CA ALA A 450 -10.80 18.26 29.84
C ALA A 450 -11.51 18.51 31.21
N PRO A 451 -11.48 19.74 31.77
CA PRO A 451 -11.94 20.04 33.12
C PRO A 451 -13.45 19.83 33.37
N ASN A 452 -14.25 19.72 32.30
CA ASN A 452 -15.71 19.61 32.37
C ASN A 452 -16.25 18.17 32.23
N LEU A 453 -15.40 17.16 32.05
CA LEU A 453 -15.81 15.78 31.85
C LEU A 453 -15.63 14.94 33.14
N LYS A 454 -16.61 14.09 33.46
CA LYS A 454 -16.52 13.21 34.64
C LYS A 454 -15.70 11.95 34.33
N VAL A 455 -14.82 11.56 35.26
CA VAL A 455 -14.11 10.28 35.20
C VAL A 455 -14.97 9.19 35.85
N TYR A 456 -15.36 8.18 35.08
CA TYR A 456 -16.15 7.06 35.55
C TYR A 456 -15.27 5.85 35.88
N ARG A 457 -15.63 5.11 36.94
CA ARG A 457 -14.97 3.84 37.28
C ARG A 457 -15.48 2.71 36.39
N PHE A 458 -14.61 1.79 36.03
CA PHE A 458 -14.94 0.63 35.20
C PHE A 458 -16.01 -0.26 35.85
N SER A 459 -15.93 -0.46 37.17
CA SER A 459 -16.91 -1.26 37.92
C SER A 459 -18.33 -0.68 37.84
N SER A 460 -18.45 0.64 37.87
CA SER A 460 -19.73 1.34 37.74
C SER A 460 -20.33 1.17 36.35
N LEU A 461 -19.52 1.30 35.29
CA LEU A 461 -19.97 1.13 33.90
C LEU A 461 -20.30 -0.32 33.57
N LYS A 462 -19.52 -1.27 34.09
CA LYS A 462 -19.79 -2.71 33.96
C LYS A 462 -21.13 -3.09 34.59
N ALA A 463 -21.46 -2.52 35.74
CA ALA A 463 -22.77 -2.71 36.36
C ALA A 463 -23.89 -2.03 35.55
N ALA A 464 -23.68 -0.78 35.12
CA ALA A 464 -24.66 0.00 34.38
C ALA A 464 -25.06 -0.62 33.03
N THR A 465 -24.14 -1.35 32.39
CA THR A 465 -24.33 -1.98 31.06
C THR A 465 -24.68 -3.47 31.13
N ASN A 466 -24.97 -4.01 32.32
CA ASN A 466 -25.18 -5.43 32.55
C ASN A 466 -24.03 -6.29 31.97
N ASN A 467 -22.81 -6.06 32.46
CA ASN A 467 -21.59 -6.72 32.00
C ASN A 467 -21.26 -6.53 30.51
N PHE A 468 -21.71 -5.43 29.89
CA PHE A 468 -21.57 -5.17 28.46
C PHE A 468 -22.19 -6.29 27.60
N SER A 469 -23.38 -6.76 27.99
CA SER A 469 -24.11 -7.81 27.26
C SER A 469 -24.24 -7.45 25.78
N SER A 470 -24.01 -8.43 24.89
CA SER A 470 -24.20 -8.27 23.44
C SER A 470 -25.65 -7.97 23.05
N GLU A 471 -26.61 -8.34 23.91
CA GLU A 471 -28.03 -8.04 23.74
C GLU A 471 -28.32 -6.53 23.85
N ASN A 472 -27.43 -5.81 24.53
CA ASN A 472 -27.49 -4.36 24.74
C ASN A 472 -26.65 -3.61 23.70
N LYS A 473 -26.44 -4.13 22.48
CA LYS A 473 -25.65 -3.44 21.45
C LYS A 473 -26.55 -2.55 20.57
N LEU A 474 -26.28 -1.24 20.55
CA LEU A 474 -27.06 -0.25 19.77
C LEU A 474 -26.61 -0.15 18.31
N GLY A 475 -25.41 -0.63 17.97
CA GLY A 475 -24.85 -0.58 16.61
C GLY A 475 -23.46 -1.21 16.51
N GLU A 476 -22.97 -1.37 15.28
CA GLU A 476 -21.72 -2.10 14.98
C GLU A 476 -20.47 -1.48 15.63
N GLY A 477 -20.48 -0.18 15.91
CA GLY A 477 -19.37 0.59 16.53
C GLY A 477 -19.15 0.42 18.04
N GLY A 478 -19.75 -0.59 18.68
CA GLY A 478 -19.47 -0.91 20.09
C GLY A 478 -20.18 -0.03 21.11
N PHE A 479 -21.31 0.57 20.73
CA PHE A 479 -22.20 1.31 21.64
C PHE A 479 -23.19 0.39 22.31
N GLY A 480 -23.42 0.56 23.61
CA GLY A 480 -24.54 -0.06 24.32
C GLY A 480 -25.24 0.89 25.29
N PRO A 481 -26.55 0.77 25.51
CA PRO A 481 -27.23 1.53 26.53
C PRO A 481 -26.78 1.03 27.92
N GLY A 482 -26.78 1.94 28.87
CA GLY A 482 -26.58 1.61 30.27
C GLY A 482 -27.38 2.55 31.15
N GLN A 483 -27.65 2.12 32.38
CA GLN A 483 -28.32 2.93 33.37
C GLN A 483 -27.44 3.11 34.59
N LEU A 484 -27.13 4.36 34.93
CA LEU A 484 -26.37 4.66 36.15
C LEU A 484 -27.25 4.47 37.39
N ARG A 485 -26.62 4.31 38.57
CA ARG A 485 -27.30 4.06 39.87
C ARG A 485 -28.37 5.09 40.29
N ARG A 486 -28.48 6.21 39.57
CA ARG A 486 -29.47 7.28 39.79
C ARG A 486 -30.59 7.30 38.74
N GLY A 487 -30.71 6.26 37.90
CA GLY A 487 -31.73 6.17 36.86
C GLY A 487 -31.39 6.89 35.55
N GLN A 488 -30.27 7.64 35.50
CA GLN A 488 -29.83 8.32 34.29
C GLN A 488 -29.43 7.32 33.20
N GLU A 489 -30.08 7.42 32.04
CA GLU A 489 -29.77 6.65 30.84
C GLU A 489 -28.53 7.22 30.14
N ILE A 490 -27.62 6.33 29.75
CA ILE A 490 -26.36 6.67 29.11
C ILE A 490 -26.08 5.75 27.93
N ALA A 491 -25.30 6.22 26.96
CA ALA A 491 -24.70 5.38 25.93
C ALA A 491 -23.20 5.23 26.18
N VAL A 492 -22.72 3.98 26.27
CA VAL A 492 -21.30 3.67 26.49
C VAL A 492 -20.68 3.21 25.19
N LYS A 493 -19.70 3.97 24.68
CA LYS A 493 -18.86 3.61 23.54
C LYS A 493 -17.57 2.97 24.04
N ARG A 494 -17.39 1.67 23.83
CA ARG A 494 -16.19 0.95 24.24
C ARG A 494 -15.25 0.74 23.06
N LEU A 495 -14.01 1.23 23.16
CA LEU A 495 -13.02 1.15 22.09
C LEU A 495 -12.17 -0.12 22.23
N LEU A 496 -11.78 -0.71 21.09
CA LEU A 496 -11.02 -1.98 21.04
C LEU A 496 -9.59 -1.81 21.61
N LYS A 497 -9.15 -2.77 22.43
CA LYS A 497 -7.85 -2.75 23.13
C LYS A 497 -6.61 -2.76 22.21
N THR A 498 -6.71 -3.37 21.03
CA THR A 498 -5.56 -3.72 20.19
C THR A 498 -5.21 -2.69 19.10
N SER A 499 -5.97 -1.60 19.00
CA SER A 499 -5.81 -0.63 17.91
C SER A 499 -5.15 0.66 18.38
N THR A 500 -3.99 0.99 17.79
CA THR A 500 -3.36 2.32 17.90
C THR A 500 -4.29 3.42 17.38
N GLN A 501 -5.15 3.10 16.38
CA GLN A 501 -6.18 3.99 15.86
C GLN A 501 -7.26 4.30 16.91
N GLY A 502 -7.72 3.31 17.67
CA GLY A 502 -8.76 3.51 18.69
C GLY A 502 -8.30 4.40 19.85
N LEU A 503 -7.01 4.39 20.18
CA LEU A 503 -6.43 5.33 21.16
C LEU A 503 -6.47 6.77 20.64
N GLN A 504 -6.10 7.00 19.38
CA GLN A 504 -6.08 8.34 18.81
C GLN A 504 -7.49 8.93 18.66
N GLU A 505 -8.47 8.11 18.28
CA GLU A 505 -9.88 8.52 18.18
C GLU A 505 -10.43 8.89 19.57
N PHE A 506 -10.12 8.10 20.59
CA PHE A 506 -10.48 8.39 21.99
C PHE A 506 -9.94 9.75 22.45
N GLU A 507 -8.63 9.98 22.30
CA GLU A 507 -7.98 11.22 22.72
C GLU A 507 -8.56 12.43 21.99
N ASN A 508 -8.87 12.27 20.70
CA ASN A 508 -9.46 13.33 19.89
C ASN A 508 -10.89 13.66 20.35
N GLU A 509 -11.72 12.65 20.64
CA GLU A 509 -13.07 12.87 21.18
C GLU A 509 -13.03 13.55 22.54
N VAL A 510 -12.22 13.08 23.49
CA VAL A 510 -12.10 13.71 24.82
C VAL A 510 -11.69 15.18 24.68
N LYS A 511 -10.70 15.48 23.83
CA LYS A 511 -10.18 16.84 23.63
C LYS A 511 -11.19 17.78 22.95
N LEU A 512 -11.93 17.29 21.96
CA LEU A 512 -12.90 18.09 21.20
C LEU A 512 -14.20 18.29 21.98
N THR A 513 -14.71 17.26 22.64
CA THR A 513 -16.00 17.29 23.33
C THR A 513 -15.94 18.14 24.61
N ALA A 514 -14.76 18.28 25.23
CA ALA A 514 -14.54 19.26 26.30
C ALA A 514 -14.76 20.71 25.84
N ARG A 515 -14.71 20.98 24.53
CA ARG A 515 -14.77 22.32 23.92
C ARG A 515 -16.04 22.57 23.10
N LEU A 516 -16.86 21.55 22.87
CA LEU A 516 -18.05 21.61 22.02
C LEU A 516 -19.31 21.40 22.86
N GLN A 517 -20.11 22.45 22.99
CA GLN A 517 -21.41 22.39 23.66
C GLN A 517 -22.44 23.12 22.81
N HIS A 518 -23.33 22.37 22.18
CA HIS A 518 -24.37 22.90 21.31
C HIS A 518 -25.58 21.97 21.30
N VAL A 519 -26.78 22.53 21.13
CA VAL A 519 -28.05 21.78 21.18
C VAL A 519 -28.13 20.65 20.14
N ASN A 520 -27.48 20.82 18.98
CA ASN A 520 -27.41 19.82 17.91
C ASN A 520 -26.13 18.96 17.89
N LEU A 521 -25.38 18.90 18.99
CA LEU A 521 -24.25 17.99 19.17
C LEU A 521 -24.54 17.05 20.34
N VAL A 522 -24.16 15.77 20.24
CA VAL A 522 -24.42 14.82 21.33
C VAL A 522 -23.49 15.11 22.52
N PRO A 523 -24.04 15.37 23.73
CA PRO A 523 -23.21 15.66 24.90
C PRO A 523 -22.39 14.45 25.35
N VAL A 524 -21.09 14.66 25.57
CA VAL A 524 -20.24 13.70 26.29
C VAL A 524 -20.30 14.01 27.77
N LEU A 525 -20.74 13.02 28.55
CA LEU A 525 -20.89 13.12 30.00
C LEU A 525 -19.58 12.79 30.73
N GLY A 526 -18.70 11.99 30.11
CA GLY A 526 -17.43 11.62 30.70
C GLY A 526 -16.71 10.47 29.99
N PHE A 527 -15.65 9.97 30.63
CA PHE A 527 -14.81 8.89 30.09
C PHE A 527 -14.30 7.93 31.19
N CYS A 528 -13.80 6.76 30.78
CA CYS A 528 -13.14 5.78 31.63
C CYS A 528 -11.86 5.27 30.95
N THR A 529 -10.77 5.21 31.72
CA THR A 529 -9.45 4.68 31.30
C THR A 529 -8.93 3.56 32.22
N GLU A 530 -9.72 3.11 33.19
CA GLU A 530 -9.34 2.05 34.14
C GLU A 530 -9.18 0.68 33.43
N LYS A 531 -8.26 -0.16 33.93
CA LYS A 531 -8.02 -1.53 33.45
C LYS A 531 -7.66 -1.64 31.95
N GLU A 532 -6.98 -0.62 31.42
CA GLU A 532 -6.61 -0.50 30.00
C GLU A 532 -7.82 -0.46 29.04
N GLU A 533 -9.01 -0.16 29.57
CA GLU A 533 -10.22 0.02 28.79
C GLU A 533 -10.45 1.50 28.52
N LYS A 534 -10.68 1.88 27.26
CA LYS A 534 -10.99 3.26 26.87
C LYS A 534 -12.46 3.32 26.51
N MET A 535 -13.24 4.04 27.31
CA MET A 535 -14.68 4.18 27.12
C MET A 535 -15.11 5.62 27.18
N LEU A 536 -16.05 6.00 26.30
CA LEU A 536 -16.71 7.30 26.30
C LEU A 536 -18.18 7.12 26.68
N ILE A 537 -18.67 8.05 27.49
CA ILE A 537 -20.03 8.04 28.02
C ILE A 537 -20.76 9.24 27.43
N TYR A 538 -21.79 8.97 26.65
CA TYR A 538 -22.68 9.95 26.04
C TYR A 538 -24.03 9.94 26.74
N GLU A 539 -24.77 11.04 26.58
CA GLU A 539 -26.21 11.02 26.78
C GLU A 539 -26.87 10.03 25.82
N TYR A 540 -27.85 9.28 26.31
CA TYR A 540 -28.57 8.28 25.50
C TYR A 540 -29.58 8.97 24.57
N MET A 541 -29.57 8.59 23.29
CA MET A 541 -30.48 9.13 22.27
C MET A 541 -31.60 8.10 22.01
N PRO A 542 -32.82 8.31 22.54
CA PRO A 542 -33.87 7.29 22.56
C PRO A 542 -34.42 6.97 21.17
N ASN A 543 -34.45 7.95 20.26
CA ASN A 543 -34.91 7.80 18.88
C ASN A 543 -33.81 7.30 17.92
N LYS A 544 -32.67 6.81 18.42
CA LYS A 544 -31.60 6.18 17.60
C LYS A 544 -31.09 7.12 16.49
N SER A 545 -30.67 6.57 15.35
CA SER A 545 -30.09 7.34 14.23
C SER A 545 -31.11 7.62 13.14
N LEU A 546 -30.91 8.68 12.36
CA LEU A 546 -31.71 9.00 11.18
C LEU A 546 -31.72 7.85 10.16
N ASN A 547 -30.61 7.13 10.02
CA ASN A 547 -30.52 5.91 9.21
C ASN A 547 -31.53 4.82 9.60
N PHE A 548 -31.95 4.76 10.88
CA PHE A 548 -32.96 3.83 11.37
C PHE A 548 -34.35 4.08 10.77
N TYR A 549 -34.65 5.32 10.38
CA TYR A 549 -35.93 5.70 9.76
C TYR A 549 -35.85 5.79 8.25
N LEU A 550 -34.78 6.39 7.70
CA LEU A 550 -34.70 6.74 6.27
C LEU A 550 -34.78 5.54 5.31
N PHE A 551 -34.26 4.38 5.72
CA PHE A 551 -34.09 3.23 4.82
C PHE A 551 -34.90 2.00 5.23
N ASP A 552 -35.72 2.12 6.26
CA ASP A 552 -36.66 1.08 6.66
C ASP A 552 -38.02 1.36 6.00
N PRO A 553 -38.55 0.42 5.18
CA PRO A 553 -39.78 0.63 4.41
C PRO A 553 -40.99 1.00 5.27
N THR A 554 -41.04 0.55 6.52
CA THR A 554 -42.16 0.80 7.43
C THR A 554 -41.91 2.06 8.27
N ARG A 555 -40.68 2.28 8.72
CA ARG A 555 -40.36 3.42 9.60
C ARG A 555 -40.24 4.74 8.85
N ARG A 556 -39.98 4.71 7.54
CA ARG A 556 -39.93 5.91 6.69
C ARG A 556 -41.24 6.71 6.74
N TYR A 557 -42.39 6.06 6.95
CA TYR A 557 -43.69 6.74 7.08
C TYR A 557 -43.81 7.61 8.35
N PHE A 558 -42.97 7.38 9.37
CA PHE A 558 -42.92 8.24 10.55
C PHE A 558 -42.17 9.56 10.31
N MET A 559 -41.50 9.68 9.16
CA MET A 559 -40.73 10.85 8.73
C MET A 559 -41.50 11.62 7.66
N ASP A 560 -42.38 12.52 8.08
CA ASP A 560 -43.00 13.48 7.18
C ASP A 560 -41.99 14.55 6.70
N TRP A 561 -42.37 15.33 5.70
CA TRP A 561 -41.50 16.37 5.15
C TRP A 561 -41.14 17.46 6.18
N GLY A 562 -42.05 17.80 7.10
CA GLY A 562 -41.79 18.76 8.16
C GLY A 562 -40.66 18.30 9.08
N LYS A 563 -40.67 17.02 9.48
CA LYS A 563 -39.59 16.41 10.27
C LYS A 563 -38.28 16.36 9.51
N HIS A 564 -38.30 16.10 8.20
CA HIS A 564 -37.08 16.17 7.39
C HIS A 564 -36.48 17.58 7.40
N VAL A 565 -37.29 18.62 7.20
CA VAL A 565 -36.84 20.02 7.24
C VAL A 565 -36.27 20.37 8.62
N HIS A 566 -36.97 20.00 9.69
CA HIS A 566 -36.53 20.23 11.07
C HIS A 566 -35.16 19.57 11.37
N ILE A 567 -34.97 18.32 10.92
CA ILE A 567 -33.70 17.60 11.07
C ILE A 567 -32.60 18.25 10.22
N ILE A 568 -32.91 18.69 9.00
CA ILE A 568 -31.97 19.40 8.12
C ILE A 568 -31.51 20.70 8.78
N GLU A 569 -32.43 21.48 9.36
CA GLU A 569 -32.13 22.70 10.09
C GLU A 569 -31.23 22.41 11.29
N GLY A 570 -31.55 21.40 12.09
CA GLY A 570 -30.73 20.99 13.24
C GLY A 570 -29.30 20.56 12.85
N VAL A 571 -29.15 19.77 11.78
CA VAL A 571 -27.82 19.40 11.26
C VAL A 571 -27.07 20.64 10.76
N THR A 572 -27.76 21.56 10.08
CA THR A 572 -27.16 22.81 9.58
C THR A 572 -26.67 23.68 10.72
N GLN A 573 -27.47 23.86 11.78
CA GLN A 573 -27.07 24.60 12.98
C GLN A 573 -25.87 23.96 13.69
N GLY A 574 -25.87 22.62 13.83
CA GLY A 574 -24.74 21.88 14.39
C GLY A 574 -23.44 22.01 13.59
N LEU A 575 -23.53 22.10 12.25
CA LEU A 575 -22.38 22.36 11.39
C LEU A 575 -21.93 23.84 11.47
N LEU A 576 -22.85 24.80 11.46
CA LEU A 576 -22.57 26.25 11.54
C LEU A 576 -21.86 26.66 12.83
N TYR A 577 -22.31 26.13 13.98
CA TYR A 577 -21.68 26.37 15.28
C TYR A 577 -20.16 26.10 15.25
N ARG A 578 -19.73 25.11 14.46
CA ARG A 578 -18.33 24.69 14.33
C ARG A 578 -17.51 25.54 13.36
N GLN A 579 -18.16 26.39 12.57
CA GLN A 579 -17.53 27.26 11.57
C GLN A 579 -17.31 28.68 12.11
N GLU A 580 -18.28 29.24 12.83
CA GLU A 580 -18.27 30.69 13.13
C GLU A 580 -17.88 31.01 14.59
N TYR A 581 -18.36 30.25 15.56
CA TYR A 581 -18.38 30.65 16.98
C TYR A 581 -17.25 30.04 17.85
N SER A 582 -16.28 29.38 17.21
CA SER A 582 -15.13 28.75 17.85
C SER A 582 -13.81 29.40 17.38
N ASN A 583 -12.78 29.42 18.23
CA ASN A 583 -11.42 29.89 17.84
C ASN A 583 -10.72 28.97 16.84
N PHE A 584 -11.28 27.77 16.61
CA PHE A 584 -10.81 26.79 15.65
C PHE A 584 -11.94 26.33 14.75
N THR A 585 -11.61 26.02 13.51
CA THR A 585 -12.54 25.43 12.57
C THR A 585 -12.46 23.91 12.70
N ILE A 586 -13.59 23.25 12.99
CA ILE A 586 -13.61 21.80 13.25
C ILE A 586 -14.30 21.09 12.09
N ILE A 587 -13.58 20.19 11.41
CA ILE A 587 -14.08 19.39 10.28
C ILE A 587 -14.36 17.96 10.77
N HIS A 588 -15.59 17.47 10.56
CA HIS A 588 -16.12 16.23 11.14
C HIS A 588 -15.52 15.02 10.46
N ARG A 589 -15.54 15.05 9.12
CA ARG A 589 -15.06 14.01 8.21
C ARG A 589 -15.82 12.69 8.20
N ASP A 590 -16.80 12.49 9.09
CA ASP A 590 -17.69 11.31 9.06
C ASP A 590 -19.19 11.67 9.20
N LEU A 591 -19.65 12.71 8.51
CA LEU A 591 -21.06 13.10 8.51
C LEU A 591 -21.86 12.17 7.58
N LYS A 592 -22.86 11.47 8.13
CA LYS A 592 -23.71 10.48 7.42
C LYS A 592 -25.00 10.23 8.19
N ALA A 593 -25.99 9.60 7.56
CA ALA A 593 -27.30 9.35 8.18
C ALA A 593 -27.21 8.49 9.48
N SER A 594 -26.23 7.59 9.59
CA SER A 594 -26.03 6.80 10.81
C SER A 594 -25.33 7.58 11.94
N ASN A 595 -24.69 8.70 11.61
CA ASN A 595 -24.10 9.66 12.55
C ASN A 595 -24.96 10.92 12.68
N ILE A 596 -26.27 10.82 12.47
CA ILE A 596 -27.25 11.81 12.93
C ILE A 596 -28.13 11.08 13.92
N LEU A 597 -27.99 11.36 15.22
CA LEU A 597 -28.86 10.79 16.26
C LEU A 597 -30.06 11.70 16.52
N LEU A 598 -31.12 11.14 17.06
CA LEU A 598 -32.36 11.82 17.36
C LEU A 598 -32.65 11.70 18.86
N ASP A 599 -32.85 12.86 19.51
CA ASP A 599 -33.31 12.92 20.89
C ASP A 599 -34.81 12.60 20.99
N ASP A 600 -35.37 12.68 22.20
CA ASP A 600 -36.76 12.38 22.51
C ASP A 600 -37.77 13.23 21.73
N GLU A 601 -37.45 14.48 21.41
CA GLU A 601 -38.30 15.34 20.56
C GLU A 601 -37.97 15.27 19.05
N MET A 602 -37.17 14.29 18.62
CA MET A 602 -36.76 14.09 17.22
C MET A 602 -35.86 15.20 16.66
N ASN A 603 -35.13 15.93 17.51
CA ASN A 603 -34.12 16.88 17.08
C ASN A 603 -32.83 16.17 16.68
N ALA A 604 -32.18 16.68 15.63
CA ALA A 604 -30.92 16.13 15.15
C ALA A 604 -29.74 16.49 16.08
N LYS A 605 -28.96 15.48 16.47
CA LYS A 605 -27.69 15.63 17.18
C LYS A 605 -26.56 14.86 16.50
N ILE A 606 -25.43 15.53 16.27
CA ILE A 606 -24.25 14.95 15.62
C ILE A 606 -23.31 14.36 16.69
N PRO A 607 -23.07 13.03 16.72
CA PRO A 607 -22.08 12.37 17.55
C PRO A 607 -20.75 12.16 16.79
N ASP A 608 -19.81 11.45 17.44
CA ASP A 608 -18.68 10.75 16.81
C ASP A 608 -17.59 11.63 16.16
N PHE A 609 -16.86 12.35 17.00
CA PHE A 609 -15.78 13.25 16.60
C PHE A 609 -14.40 12.56 16.55
N GLY A 610 -14.34 11.23 16.63
CA GLY A 610 -13.08 10.46 16.67
C GLY A 610 -12.12 10.78 15.53
N VAL A 611 -12.66 11.02 14.35
CA VAL A 611 -11.89 11.34 13.14
C VAL A 611 -11.89 12.82 12.77
N ALA A 612 -12.44 13.69 13.61
CA ALA A 612 -12.50 15.13 13.34
C ALA A 612 -11.11 15.79 13.36
N LYS A 613 -10.96 16.92 12.67
CA LYS A 613 -9.71 17.71 12.65
C LYS A 613 -9.97 19.16 13.00
N LEU A 614 -9.04 19.76 13.75
CA LEU A 614 -8.99 21.20 13.99
C LEU A 614 -8.10 21.85 12.94
N ILE A 615 -8.59 22.92 12.34
CA ILE A 615 -7.82 23.84 11.49
C ILE A 615 -7.88 25.22 12.16
N ARG A 616 -6.76 25.96 12.18
CA ARG A 616 -6.75 27.33 12.70
C ARG A 616 -7.49 28.25 11.72
N LYS A 617 -8.11 29.34 12.17
CA LYS A 617 -8.89 30.24 11.28
C LYS A 617 -8.06 30.88 10.15
N ASP A 618 -6.75 30.97 10.29
CA ASP A 618 -5.79 31.45 9.29
C ASP A 618 -5.46 30.42 8.19
N GLU A 619 -5.80 29.15 8.38
CA GLU A 619 -5.57 28.08 7.42
C GLU A 619 -6.88 27.71 6.71
N LEU A 620 -6.90 27.78 5.37
CA LEU A 620 -8.10 27.48 4.57
C LEU A 620 -8.31 25.98 4.30
N GLN A 621 -7.24 25.17 4.41
CA GLN A 621 -7.25 23.73 4.13
C GLN A 621 -6.10 23.01 4.85
N GLY A 622 -6.29 21.74 5.18
CA GLY A 622 -5.27 20.85 5.73
C GLY A 622 -4.99 19.67 4.79
N ASN A 623 -3.85 19.01 4.97
CA ASN A 623 -3.47 17.80 4.24
C ASN A 623 -3.21 16.65 5.21
N THR A 624 -3.66 15.44 4.87
CA THR A 624 -3.40 14.24 5.65
C THR A 624 -3.09 13.05 4.75
N ARG A 625 -2.14 12.22 5.20
CA ARG A 625 -1.80 10.94 4.57
C ARG A 625 -2.80 9.83 4.87
N ARG A 626 -3.61 10.00 5.94
CA ARG A 626 -4.56 9.01 6.41
C ARG A 626 -5.97 9.40 5.97
N ILE A 627 -6.50 8.69 4.99
CA ILE A 627 -7.88 8.84 4.50
C ILE A 627 -8.83 8.12 5.46
N VAL A 628 -9.76 8.88 6.04
CA VAL A 628 -10.79 8.38 6.98
C VAL A 628 -12.15 8.98 6.60
N GLY A 629 -13.23 8.27 6.92
CA GLY A 629 -14.60 8.70 6.61
C GLY A 629 -15.41 7.60 5.92
N THR A 630 -16.73 7.78 5.83
CA THR A 630 -17.64 6.77 5.29
C THR A 630 -17.86 6.90 3.78
N TYR A 631 -17.71 5.78 3.08
CA TYR A 631 -17.90 5.67 1.64
C TYR A 631 -19.24 6.26 1.17
N GLY A 632 -19.21 7.01 0.06
CA GLY A 632 -20.35 7.75 -0.48
C GLY A 632 -20.51 9.17 0.09
N TYR A 633 -19.94 9.47 1.26
CA TYR A 633 -19.95 10.81 1.87
C TYR A 633 -18.59 11.52 1.82
N VAL A 634 -17.55 10.82 1.37
CA VAL A 634 -16.19 11.36 1.24
C VAL A 634 -16.04 12.10 -0.09
N PRO A 635 -15.57 13.37 -0.09
CA PRO A 635 -15.35 14.13 -1.31
C PRO A 635 -14.13 13.64 -2.09
N PRO A 636 -14.12 13.75 -3.42
CA PRO A 636 -13.08 13.21 -4.27
C PRO A 636 -11.70 13.86 -4.06
N GLU A 637 -11.64 15.17 -3.80
CA GLU A 637 -10.37 15.88 -3.55
C GLU A 637 -9.63 15.37 -2.31
N TYR A 638 -10.37 14.88 -1.30
CA TYR A 638 -9.79 14.28 -0.11
C TYR A 638 -9.22 12.90 -0.41
N ILE A 639 -9.93 12.08 -1.19
CA ILE A 639 -9.47 10.74 -1.59
C ILE A 639 -8.23 10.83 -2.49
N GLN A 640 -8.23 11.76 -3.45
CA GLN A 640 -7.16 11.90 -4.43
C GLN A 640 -5.90 12.53 -3.84
N LYS A 641 -6.05 13.59 -3.02
CA LYS A 641 -4.94 14.47 -2.64
C LYS A 641 -4.69 14.52 -1.14
N GLY A 642 -5.51 13.85 -0.32
CA GLY A 642 -5.46 13.95 1.14
C GLY A 642 -5.90 15.31 1.68
N ILE A 643 -6.45 16.18 0.83
CA ILE A 643 -6.80 17.57 1.19
C ILE A 643 -8.18 17.60 1.84
N TYR A 644 -8.28 18.17 3.04
CA TYR A 644 -9.54 18.38 3.73
C TYR A 644 -9.71 19.86 4.11
N SER A 645 -10.92 20.35 3.96
CA SER A 645 -11.35 21.70 4.36
C SER A 645 -12.80 21.65 4.81
N MET A 646 -13.39 22.81 5.12
CA MET A 646 -14.82 22.91 5.41
C MET A 646 -15.72 22.40 4.28
N LYS A 647 -15.20 22.38 3.04
CA LYS A 647 -15.91 21.82 1.89
C LYS A 647 -16.16 20.32 2.02
N TYR A 648 -15.39 19.61 2.85
CA TYR A 648 -15.62 18.20 3.13
C TYR A 648 -17.01 17.97 3.72
N ASP A 649 -17.29 18.58 4.87
CA ASP A 649 -18.57 18.34 5.57
C ASP A 649 -19.75 18.88 4.75
N VAL A 650 -19.53 19.93 3.94
CA VAL A 650 -20.53 20.43 2.97
C VAL A 650 -20.85 19.38 1.90
N TYR A 651 -19.84 18.68 1.38
CA TYR A 651 -20.06 17.58 0.44
C TYR A 651 -20.86 16.45 1.09
N SER A 652 -20.43 15.99 2.28
CA SER A 652 -21.12 14.94 3.02
C SER A 652 -22.57 15.32 3.34
N PHE A 653 -22.82 16.59 3.68
CA PHE A 653 -24.17 17.11 3.94
C PHE A 653 -25.05 17.11 2.68
N LYS A 654 -24.51 17.46 1.50
CA LYS A 654 -25.25 17.36 0.23
C LYS A 654 -25.71 15.93 -0.06
N VAL A 655 -24.84 14.96 0.19
CA VAL A 655 -25.18 13.53 0.03
C VAL A 655 -26.29 13.13 1.01
N LEU A 656 -26.21 13.60 2.26
CA LEU A 656 -27.24 13.37 3.28
C LEU A 656 -28.60 13.95 2.87
N LEU A 657 -28.63 15.18 2.35
CA LEU A 657 -29.86 15.82 1.85
C LEU A 657 -30.52 15.00 0.74
N LEU A 658 -29.72 14.53 -0.23
CA LEU A 658 -30.23 13.70 -1.33
C LEU A 658 -30.83 12.38 -0.81
N GLN A 659 -30.25 11.80 0.24
CA GLN A 659 -30.80 10.60 0.87
C GLN A 659 -32.09 10.87 1.63
N MET A 660 -32.23 12.03 2.29
CA MET A 660 -33.47 12.40 2.98
C MET A 660 -34.62 12.64 1.98
N ILE A 661 -34.33 13.31 0.87
CA ILE A 661 -35.33 13.60 -0.17
C ILE A 661 -35.74 12.31 -0.91
N SER A 662 -34.76 11.47 -1.27
CA SER A 662 -35.03 10.24 -2.04
C SER A 662 -35.52 9.06 -1.19
N GLY A 663 -35.11 9.02 0.09
CA GLY A 663 -35.18 7.84 0.96
C GLY A 663 -34.54 6.59 0.37
N ARG A 664 -33.52 6.75 -0.49
CA ARG A 664 -32.75 5.66 -1.10
C ARG A 664 -31.28 5.72 -0.67
N LYS A 665 -30.65 4.56 -0.49
CA LYS A 665 -29.21 4.48 -0.18
C LYS A 665 -28.37 4.82 -1.41
N SER A 666 -27.65 5.94 -1.31
CA SER A 666 -26.41 6.40 -1.98
C SER A 666 -26.07 6.14 -3.46
N THR A 667 -26.81 5.39 -4.25
CA THR A 667 -26.47 5.21 -5.69
C THR A 667 -26.80 6.46 -6.52
N LEU A 668 -27.89 7.16 -6.17
CA LEU A 668 -28.36 8.36 -6.90
C LEU A 668 -27.49 9.60 -6.61
N ALA A 669 -27.03 9.76 -5.37
CA ALA A 669 -26.21 10.90 -4.97
C ALA A 669 -24.81 10.88 -5.62
N LEU A 670 -24.27 9.70 -5.92
CA LEU A 670 -23.03 9.54 -6.67
C LEU A 670 -23.18 9.97 -8.15
N LEU A 671 -24.36 9.84 -8.75
CA LEU A 671 -24.65 10.26 -10.13
C LEU A 671 -24.81 11.79 -10.25
N CYS A 672 -25.50 12.42 -9.30
CA CYS A 672 -25.76 13.87 -9.34
C CYS A 672 -24.54 14.74 -8.99
N VAL A 673 -23.48 14.13 -8.44
CA VAL A 673 -22.27 14.83 -7.96
C VAL A 673 -21.04 14.47 -8.81
N GLN A 674 -21.26 13.94 -10.02
CA GLN A 674 -20.18 13.68 -10.98
C GLN A 674 -19.43 14.95 -11.40
N GLU A 675 -18.13 14.80 -11.64
CA GLU A 675 -17.18 15.88 -11.93
C GLU A 675 -17.50 16.61 -13.25
N ASN A 676 -18.03 15.89 -14.25
CA ASN A 676 -18.44 16.45 -15.54
C ASN A 676 -19.95 16.76 -15.55
N ALA A 677 -20.34 17.93 -16.06
CA ALA A 677 -21.74 18.38 -16.06
C ALA A 677 -22.63 17.55 -17.01
N ASP A 678 -22.08 17.08 -18.13
CA ASP A 678 -22.81 16.34 -19.16
C ASP A 678 -23.11 14.88 -18.77
N ASP A 679 -22.36 14.33 -17.81
CA ASP A 679 -22.58 12.97 -17.30
C ASP A 679 -23.64 12.95 -16.17
N ARG A 680 -23.99 14.13 -15.62
CA ARG A 680 -25.00 14.24 -14.55
C ARG A 680 -26.38 13.95 -15.14
N PRO A 681 -27.21 13.14 -14.45
CA PRO A 681 -28.58 12.93 -14.88
C PRO A 681 -29.34 14.25 -14.89
N THR A 682 -30.15 14.44 -15.93
CA THR A 682 -31.08 15.57 -16.03
C THR A 682 -32.11 15.53 -14.91
N MET A 683 -32.69 16.67 -14.56
CA MET A 683 -33.73 16.71 -13.52
C MET A 683 -34.95 15.83 -13.85
N LEU A 684 -35.22 15.59 -15.13
CA LEU A 684 -36.27 14.67 -15.59
C LEU A 684 -35.93 13.20 -15.31
N GLU A 685 -34.66 12.81 -15.50
CA GLU A 685 -34.15 11.47 -15.17
C GLU A 685 -34.10 11.27 -13.66
N VAL A 686 -33.63 12.26 -12.91
CA VAL A 686 -33.66 12.25 -11.43
C VAL A 686 -35.10 12.10 -10.92
N TYR A 687 -36.04 12.86 -11.47
CA TYR A 687 -37.46 12.76 -11.11
C TYR A 687 -38.05 11.37 -11.44
N SER A 688 -37.69 10.79 -12.58
CA SER A 688 -38.13 9.44 -12.99
C SER A 688 -37.56 8.34 -12.09
N MET A 689 -36.28 8.45 -11.71
CA MET A 689 -35.62 7.54 -10.77
C MET A 689 -36.19 7.66 -9.35
N LEU A 690 -36.65 8.84 -8.94
CA LEU A 690 -37.30 9.04 -7.63
C LEU A 690 -38.71 8.43 -7.57
N LYS A 691 -39.39 8.24 -8.71
CA LYS A 691 -40.78 7.78 -8.79
C LYS A 691 -40.96 6.27 -8.96
N SER A 692 -39.92 5.53 -9.36
CA SER A 692 -40.01 4.11 -9.70
C SER A 692 -39.34 3.20 -8.65
N ASP A 693 -40.13 2.43 -7.88
CA ASP A 693 -39.59 1.53 -6.85
C ASP A 693 -38.87 0.27 -7.40
N THR A 694 -38.91 0.06 -8.72
CA THR A 694 -38.47 -1.17 -9.40
C THR A 694 -37.41 -0.97 -10.49
N GLN A 695 -37.01 0.27 -10.80
CA GLN A 695 -36.08 0.53 -11.91
C GLN A 695 -34.63 0.50 -11.43
N ALA A 696 -33.79 -0.30 -12.07
CA ALA A 696 -32.36 -0.37 -11.78
C ALA A 696 -31.71 1.00 -12.03
N VAL A 697 -31.09 1.57 -10.99
CA VAL A 697 -30.33 2.82 -11.11
C VAL A 697 -29.12 2.56 -12.02
N PRO A 698 -28.89 3.35 -13.08
CA PRO A 698 -27.72 3.17 -13.93
C PRO A 698 -26.43 3.35 -13.10
N THR A 699 -25.52 2.39 -13.23
CA THR A 699 -24.20 2.45 -12.58
C THR A 699 -23.39 3.61 -13.15
N SER A 700 -22.83 4.47 -12.28
CA SER A 700 -21.95 5.57 -12.66
C SER A 700 -20.86 5.11 -13.62
N THR A 701 -20.88 5.60 -14.86
CA THR A 701 -19.95 5.19 -15.93
C THR A 701 -18.52 5.69 -15.69
N LYS A 702 -18.29 6.60 -14.73
CA LYS A 702 -16.96 7.04 -14.25
C LYS A 702 -16.99 7.31 -12.74
N ALA A 703 -15.93 6.94 -12.03
CA ALA A 703 -15.73 7.34 -10.63
C ALA A 703 -15.48 8.85 -10.52
N ALA A 704 -15.77 9.47 -9.36
CA ALA A 704 -15.63 10.90 -9.07
C ALA A 704 -14.16 11.43 -9.10
N CYS A 705 -13.25 10.72 -9.76
CA CYS A 705 -11.86 11.11 -9.94
C CYS A 705 -11.48 10.90 -11.40
N SER A 706 -11.63 11.93 -12.24
CA SER A 706 -11.08 11.96 -13.59
C SER A 706 -10.26 13.23 -13.77
N VAL A 707 -8.92 13.07 -13.72
CA VAL A 707 -7.96 14.11 -14.07
C VAL A 707 -8.31 14.70 -15.46
N LYS A 708 -8.68 15.99 -15.52
CA LYS A 708 -8.83 16.74 -16.78
C LYS A 708 -7.45 17.21 -17.25
N ASN A 709 -7.14 16.89 -18.51
CA ASN A 709 -6.05 17.50 -19.26
C ASN A 709 -6.44 18.93 -19.66
N TYR A 710 -5.55 19.88 -19.41
CA TYR A 710 -5.53 21.15 -20.13
C TYR A 710 -4.96 20.88 -21.51
N ASP A 711 -5.73 21.10 -22.57
CA ASP A 711 -5.18 21.44 -23.88
C ASP A 711 -6.11 22.46 -24.51
N ASN A 712 -5.67 23.72 -24.45
CA ASN A 712 -6.18 24.83 -25.23
C ASN A 712 -5.01 25.24 -26.13
N VAL A 713 -5.00 24.82 -27.38
CA VAL A 713 -4.41 25.59 -28.49
C VAL A 713 -5.27 25.33 -29.73
N ASP A 714 -5.83 26.41 -30.23
CA ASP A 714 -6.60 26.52 -31.46
C ASP A 714 -5.93 25.85 -32.66
N ASN A 715 -6.73 25.18 -33.50
CA ASN A 715 -6.78 25.58 -34.90
C ASN A 715 -8.05 25.07 -35.62
N ILE A 716 -8.63 26.03 -36.31
CA ILE A 716 -9.81 26.03 -37.16
C ILE A 716 -9.57 25.14 -38.39
N CYS A 717 -10.47 24.19 -38.66
CA CYS A 717 -10.96 23.98 -40.02
C CYS A 717 -12.30 23.21 -40.02
N THR A 718 -13.27 23.80 -40.71
CA THR A 718 -14.67 23.39 -40.89
C THR A 718 -14.87 21.99 -41.49
N PRO A 719 -15.90 21.22 -41.07
CA PRO A 719 -16.27 19.99 -41.76
C PRO A 719 -17.21 20.29 -42.95
N GLN A 720 -16.82 19.86 -44.14
CA GLN A 720 -17.79 19.63 -45.23
C GLN A 720 -18.22 18.16 -45.27
N PRO A 721 -19.50 17.89 -45.58
CA PRO A 721 -20.10 16.56 -45.49
C PRO A 721 -19.90 15.78 -46.80
N VAL A 722 -19.64 14.47 -46.70
CA VAL A 722 -19.89 13.54 -47.81
C VAL A 722 -20.71 12.37 -47.29
N SER A 723 -21.79 12.13 -48.01
CA SER A 723 -22.91 11.23 -47.76
C SER A 723 -22.73 9.85 -48.40
N CYS A 724 -23.65 8.95 -48.02
CA CYS A 724 -24.10 7.72 -48.69
C CYS A 724 -23.34 6.43 -48.30
N SER A 725 -23.98 5.29 -48.02
CA SER A 725 -25.40 4.88 -48.16
C SER A 725 -25.72 3.64 -47.32
N LEU A 726 -27.00 3.54 -46.92
CA LEU A 726 -27.67 2.31 -46.48
C LEU A 726 -27.95 1.38 -47.67
N ASN A 727 -27.81 0.08 -47.45
CA ASN A 727 -28.64 -1.00 -48.02
C ASN A 727 -28.40 -2.26 -47.15
N ASN A 728 -29.39 -2.74 -46.38
CA ASN A 728 -30.51 -3.61 -46.75
C ASN A 728 -30.13 -5.08 -47.01
N ALA A 729 -30.45 -5.94 -46.03
CA ALA A 729 -31.00 -7.31 -46.13
C ALA A 729 -30.84 -8.02 -44.75
N GLN A 730 -31.69 -8.92 -44.26
CA GLN A 730 -33.13 -9.18 -44.37
C GLN A 730 -33.42 -10.17 -43.21
N ILE A 731 -34.49 -9.94 -42.44
CA ILE A 731 -34.97 -10.84 -41.37
C ILE A 731 -35.64 -12.07 -42.00
N SER A 732 -35.44 -13.26 -41.43
CA SER A 732 -36.41 -14.35 -41.54
C SER A 732 -36.69 -14.95 -40.15
N GLU A 733 -37.97 -14.87 -39.78
CA GLU A 733 -38.60 -15.51 -38.62
C GLU A 733 -38.76 -17.02 -38.86
N LEU A 734 -38.74 -17.81 -37.80
CA LEU A 734 -39.48 -19.08 -37.70
C LEU A 734 -39.74 -19.39 -36.21
N GLN A 735 -41.02 -19.30 -35.84
CA GLN A 735 -41.68 -19.91 -34.67
C GLN A 735 -42.80 -20.82 -35.22
N PRO A 736 -43.57 -21.59 -34.43
CA PRO A 736 -43.31 -22.19 -33.11
C PRO A 736 -43.79 -23.68 -33.02
N ARG A 737 -43.47 -24.34 -31.91
CA ARG A 737 -44.44 -25.17 -31.13
C ARG A 737 -44.09 -25.09 -29.65
#